data_AF-A0A7J6MT56-F1
#
_entry.id   AF-A0A7J6MT56-F1
#
_cell.length_a   1.000
_cell.length_b   1.000
_cell.length_c   1.000
_cell.angle_alpha   90.00
_cell.angle_beta   90.00
_cell.angle_gamma   90.00
#
_symmetry.space_group_name_H-M   'P 1'
#
loop_
_entity.id
_entity.type
_entity.pdbx_description
1 polymer ?
#
loop_
_entity_poly.entity_id
_entity_poly.type
_entity_poly.pdbx_seq_one_letter_code
_entity_poly.pdbx_strand_id
1 'polypeptide(L)'
;MLESQVKRHVEELVSSAGTPSDGSIPSVSVDLSDRYIGTKGCRALCEALRLVGDDQVLIHSLNLAGNNIHSEGLIDLSNAIRSSPPLRHIRELILDWNPLGEASAHCFESLLSSLSAAPDLNILSMQECQIPSAGAQAIASTLLTHSRSLRQLNLSHNALGPSGGEVLAVALEHSGCHTITSVKLTGNSVPFAIQQAITRVTERNEGMTSACLNVCRKSDGNTSLISKTMALSLPAAVAAASITDMSPTSGCRCVSCVAQEQLVRAEESHQSEVHHLQEELDALRRGVADRDKRIHEMSEHHAEQLSRQVATTDKRLSEASTRYEGELEAIKGHMTGLQKELTNSKDRCGELMKELESARKDLRTAETEKQKHQHAREQLDRELADKHQQLMERAAELADARRRLGDELSQLKAELGRERQSIHDKDAAMEDFHRQVQALKALVEEAEACRKRKEIEFENTLSSERSKRDVVRRELEQAKETFAAEKLHLLTRSSELEGSLREAESKLSVAEQRGESREKELRAAHEKVNSMRESMVILEAEAKESTQKAENELRKASRLEREKEVVEAKLSTMSTVLAETRRAGEALQHELEQSQQEHATISAKKQEEIRSLQMKLDAAQKTLGETSKVLQGMRDLHRQSAELMTTLPMPSS
;
A
#
# COMPACT_ATOMS: atom_id res chain seq x y z
N MET A 1 -15.19 -23.37 9.62
CA MET A 1 -15.93 -23.48 10.90
C MET A 1 -16.17 -22.09 11.48
N LEU A 2 -15.12 -21.36 11.92
CA LEU A 2 -15.23 -19.98 12.42
C LEU A 2 -16.00 -19.04 11.48
N GLU A 3 -15.68 -19.01 10.19
CA GLU A 3 -16.40 -18.20 9.17
C GLU A 3 -17.92 -18.47 9.18
N SER A 4 -18.33 -19.72 9.31
CA SER A 4 -19.73 -20.15 9.37
C SER A 4 -20.41 -19.82 10.71
N GLN A 5 -19.64 -19.71 11.79
CA GLN A 5 -20.12 -19.27 13.10
C GLN A 5 -20.28 -17.75 13.13
N VAL A 6 -19.31 -16.99 12.59
CA VAL A 6 -19.37 -15.54 12.43
C VAL A 6 -20.56 -15.15 11.56
N LYS A 7 -20.74 -15.79 10.39
CA LYS A 7 -21.90 -15.51 9.52
C LYS A 7 -23.22 -15.83 10.22
N ARG A 8 -23.34 -16.98 10.89
CA ARG A 8 -24.56 -17.32 11.65
C ARG A 8 -24.82 -16.33 12.78
N HIS A 9 -23.79 -15.85 13.47
CA HIS A 9 -23.96 -14.86 14.53
C HIS A 9 -24.49 -13.52 13.97
N VAL A 10 -24.02 -13.09 12.79
CA VAL A 10 -24.61 -11.94 12.06
C VAL A 10 -26.07 -12.21 11.68
N GLU A 11 -26.40 -13.41 11.18
CA GLU A 11 -27.78 -13.80 10.84
C GLU A 11 -28.69 -13.85 12.09
N GLU A 12 -28.18 -14.31 13.23
CA GLU A 12 -28.84 -14.32 14.55
C GLU A 12 -29.04 -12.89 15.09
N LEU A 13 -28.06 -11.99 14.92
CA LEU A 13 -28.15 -10.58 15.30
C LEU A 13 -29.20 -9.83 14.46
N VAL A 14 -29.24 -10.05 13.14
CA VAL A 14 -30.30 -9.51 12.27
C VAL A 14 -31.68 -10.10 12.62
N SER A 15 -31.75 -11.39 12.95
CA SER A 15 -33.01 -12.05 13.32
C SER A 15 -33.53 -11.67 14.72
N SER A 16 -32.66 -11.22 15.62
CA SER A 16 -33.01 -10.75 16.97
C SER A 16 -33.20 -9.24 17.07
N ALA A 17 -32.78 -8.49 16.05
CA ALA A 17 -33.04 -7.07 15.85
C ALA A 17 -34.53 -6.81 15.51
N GLY A 18 -35.42 -7.03 16.48
CA GLY A 18 -36.85 -6.81 16.32
C GLY A 18 -37.18 -5.37 15.88
N THR A 19 -38.12 -5.23 14.95
CA THR A 19 -38.50 -3.93 14.37
C THR A 19 -39.03 -2.97 15.45
N PRO A 20 -38.44 -1.78 15.62
CA PRO A 20 -38.93 -0.74 16.52
C PRO A 20 -40.38 -0.35 16.21
N SER A 21 -41.17 -0.03 17.24
CA SER A 21 -42.58 0.41 17.11
C SER A 21 -42.75 1.76 16.37
N ASP A 22 -41.65 2.43 16.09
CA ASP A 22 -41.52 3.69 15.36
C ASP A 22 -41.28 3.48 13.85
N GLY A 23 -40.94 2.26 13.41
CA GLY A 23 -40.61 1.95 12.03
C GLY A 23 -39.20 2.36 11.58
N SER A 24 -38.39 2.90 12.49
CA SER A 24 -36.96 3.15 12.29
C SER A 24 -36.16 1.83 12.19
N ILE A 25 -35.04 1.85 11.46
CA ILE A 25 -34.16 0.68 11.29
C ILE A 25 -33.56 0.30 12.66
N PRO A 26 -33.65 -0.98 13.11
CA PRO A 26 -33.11 -1.37 14.40
C PRO A 26 -31.58 -1.19 14.44
N SER A 27 -31.07 -0.73 15.58
CA SER A 27 -29.64 -0.50 15.78
C SER A 27 -29.08 -1.41 16.85
N VAL A 28 -27.91 -2.01 16.55
CA VAL A 28 -27.35 -3.16 17.29
C VAL A 28 -25.88 -2.93 17.63
N SER A 29 -25.43 -3.50 18.74
CA SER A 29 -24.02 -3.66 19.11
C SER A 29 -23.57 -5.08 18.80
N VAL A 30 -22.41 -5.24 18.16
CA VAL A 30 -21.86 -6.54 17.75
C VAL A 30 -20.56 -6.78 18.52
N ASP A 31 -20.58 -7.74 19.44
CA ASP A 31 -19.39 -8.16 20.19
C ASP A 31 -18.87 -9.52 19.72
N LEU A 32 -17.67 -9.51 19.15
CA LEU A 32 -16.94 -10.68 18.70
C LEU A 32 -15.55 -10.75 19.37
N SER A 33 -15.35 -10.10 20.52
CA SER A 33 -14.07 -10.10 21.23
C SER A 33 -13.63 -11.49 21.69
N ASP A 34 -12.31 -11.72 21.69
CA ASP A 34 -11.66 -12.96 22.11
C ASP A 34 -12.26 -14.23 21.45
N ARG A 35 -12.60 -14.13 20.16
CA ARG A 35 -13.13 -15.23 19.34
C ARG A 35 -12.08 -15.83 18.40
N TYR A 36 -10.86 -15.29 18.37
CA TYR A 36 -9.75 -15.73 17.49
C TYR A 36 -10.16 -15.88 16.01
N ILE A 37 -11.05 -15.02 15.52
CA ILE A 37 -11.61 -15.16 14.15
C ILE A 37 -10.53 -14.94 13.07
N GLY A 38 -9.48 -14.19 13.40
CA GLY A 38 -8.37 -13.86 12.52
C GLY A 38 -8.78 -13.06 11.29
N THR A 39 -7.80 -12.85 10.41
CA THR A 39 -8.00 -12.23 9.09
C THR A 39 -9.18 -12.82 8.30
N LYS A 40 -9.30 -14.16 8.26
CA LYS A 40 -10.35 -14.85 7.47
C LYS A 40 -11.74 -14.69 8.07
N GLY A 41 -11.88 -14.77 9.39
CA GLY A 41 -13.16 -14.50 10.05
C GLY A 41 -13.54 -13.03 10.02
N CYS A 42 -12.57 -12.10 10.01
CA CYS A 42 -12.83 -10.68 9.74
C CYS A 42 -13.37 -10.47 8.31
N ARG A 43 -12.80 -11.15 7.29
CA ARG A 43 -13.36 -11.15 5.93
C ARG A 43 -14.78 -11.71 5.89
N ALA A 44 -15.02 -12.86 6.52
CA ALA A 44 -16.36 -13.47 6.57
C ALA A 44 -17.39 -12.59 7.31
N LEU A 45 -16.97 -11.84 8.34
CA LEU A 45 -17.79 -10.81 8.98
C LEU A 45 -18.12 -9.69 7.97
N CYS A 46 -17.11 -9.13 7.31
CA CYS A 46 -17.28 -8.04 6.34
C CYS A 46 -18.19 -8.43 5.16
N GLU A 47 -18.06 -9.66 4.66
CA GLU A 47 -18.92 -10.24 3.64
C GLU A 47 -20.35 -10.47 4.14
N ALA A 48 -20.52 -11.05 5.34
CA ALA A 48 -21.83 -11.25 5.95
C ALA A 48 -22.56 -9.93 6.18
N LEU A 49 -21.87 -8.90 6.68
CA LEU A 49 -22.44 -7.57 6.90
C LEU A 49 -22.82 -6.86 5.60
N ARG A 50 -22.06 -7.04 4.50
CA ARG A 50 -22.43 -6.51 3.18
C ARG A 50 -23.66 -7.21 2.58
N LEU A 51 -23.97 -8.43 3.01
CA LEU A 51 -25.19 -9.14 2.58
C LEU A 51 -26.45 -8.74 3.37
N VAL A 52 -26.31 -7.97 4.45
CA VAL A 52 -27.45 -7.38 5.16
C VAL A 52 -27.85 -6.08 4.45
N GLY A 53 -29.06 -6.05 3.90
CA GLY A 53 -29.57 -4.92 3.12
C GLY A 53 -29.80 -3.66 3.94
N ASP A 54 -29.73 -2.50 3.27
CA ASP A 54 -29.71 -1.15 3.83
C ASP A 54 -30.77 -0.88 4.92
N ASP A 55 -31.98 -1.39 4.74
CA ASP A 55 -33.12 -1.14 5.63
C ASP A 55 -33.25 -2.13 6.82
N GLN A 56 -32.35 -3.12 6.96
CA GLN A 56 -32.53 -4.20 7.94
C GLN A 56 -31.86 -3.98 9.31
N VAL A 57 -30.63 -3.44 9.36
CA VAL A 57 -29.94 -3.20 10.64
C VAL A 57 -28.86 -2.12 10.52
N LEU A 58 -28.63 -1.36 11.59
CA LEU A 58 -27.51 -0.42 11.72
C LEU A 58 -26.60 -0.82 12.89
N ILE A 59 -25.32 -1.05 12.64
CA ILE A 59 -24.34 -1.41 13.67
C ILE A 59 -23.75 -0.14 14.26
N HIS A 60 -24.12 0.20 15.50
CA HIS A 60 -23.62 1.39 16.17
C HIS A 60 -22.32 1.13 16.94
N SER A 61 -22.05 -0.11 17.35
CA SER A 61 -20.81 -0.50 18.03
C SER A 61 -20.34 -1.86 17.52
N LEU A 62 -19.04 -1.98 17.27
CA LEU A 62 -18.39 -3.21 16.81
C LEU A 62 -17.15 -3.48 17.64
N ASN A 63 -17.18 -4.53 18.45
CA ASN A 63 -16.04 -5.00 19.24
C ASN A 63 -15.36 -6.20 18.57
N LEU A 64 -14.11 -6.00 18.18
CA LEU A 64 -13.24 -7.00 17.54
C LEU A 64 -11.95 -7.22 18.35
N ALA A 65 -11.94 -6.90 19.65
CA ALA A 65 -10.76 -7.07 20.49
C ALA A 65 -10.23 -8.52 20.50
N GLY A 66 -8.91 -8.71 20.60
CA GLY A 66 -8.30 -10.03 20.82
C GLY A 66 -8.48 -11.04 19.67
N ASN A 67 -8.71 -10.58 18.43
CA ASN A 67 -9.04 -11.45 17.30
C ASN A 67 -7.89 -11.81 16.37
N ASN A 68 -6.68 -11.29 16.61
CA ASN A 68 -5.50 -11.52 15.78
C ASN A 68 -5.68 -11.12 14.29
N ILE A 69 -6.30 -9.95 14.06
CA ILE A 69 -6.56 -9.39 12.73
C ILE A 69 -5.29 -8.70 12.18
N HIS A 70 -4.83 -9.14 11.00
CA HIS A 70 -3.63 -8.61 10.32
C HIS A 70 -4.02 -7.77 9.08
N SER A 71 -3.01 -7.17 8.41
CA SER A 71 -3.08 -6.37 7.15
C SER A 71 -4.31 -6.59 6.24
N GLU A 72 -4.52 -7.82 5.76
CA GLU A 72 -5.65 -8.17 4.88
C GLU A 72 -7.01 -7.88 5.51
N GLY A 73 -7.20 -8.23 6.78
CA GLY A 73 -8.46 -8.01 7.50
C GLY A 73 -8.72 -6.53 7.80
N LEU A 74 -7.67 -5.70 7.84
CA LEU A 74 -7.81 -4.25 7.91
C LEU A 74 -8.28 -3.66 6.57
N ILE A 75 -7.86 -4.25 5.44
CA ILE A 75 -8.38 -3.91 4.10
C ILE A 75 -9.84 -4.36 3.96
N ASP A 76 -10.18 -5.56 4.41
CA ASP A 76 -11.57 -6.05 4.38
C ASP A 76 -12.50 -5.17 5.23
N LEU A 77 -12.08 -4.82 6.47
CA LEU A 77 -12.82 -3.92 7.35
C LEU A 77 -12.90 -2.48 6.80
N SER A 78 -11.80 -1.95 6.27
CA SER A 78 -11.72 -0.67 5.55
C SER A 78 -12.74 -0.62 4.41
N ASN A 79 -12.78 -1.65 3.57
CA ASN A 79 -13.73 -1.78 2.48
C ASN A 79 -15.17 -1.90 3.00
N ALA A 80 -15.41 -2.64 4.08
CA ALA A 80 -16.73 -2.79 4.69
C ALA A 80 -17.26 -1.45 5.22
N ILE A 81 -16.46 -0.68 5.96
CA ILE A 81 -16.86 0.65 6.48
C ILE A 81 -17.26 1.61 5.33
N ARG A 82 -16.57 1.57 4.18
CA ARG A 82 -16.92 2.43 3.03
C ARG A 82 -18.10 1.95 2.18
N SER A 83 -18.50 0.68 2.25
CA SER A 83 -19.41 0.06 1.26
C SER A 83 -20.48 -0.88 1.82
N SER A 84 -20.54 -1.06 3.15
CA SER A 84 -21.57 -1.82 3.84
C SER A 84 -22.50 -0.85 4.57
N PRO A 85 -23.78 -0.74 4.16
CA PRO A 85 -24.73 0.21 4.76
C PRO A 85 -24.85 0.07 6.29
N PRO A 86 -24.92 -1.15 6.89
CA PRO A 86 -24.97 -1.31 8.34
C PRO A 86 -23.79 -0.71 9.10
N LEU A 87 -22.60 -0.62 8.50
CA LEU A 87 -21.39 -0.06 9.12
C LEU A 87 -21.20 1.44 8.86
N ARG A 88 -21.96 2.04 7.96
CA ARG A 88 -21.84 3.46 7.58
C ARG A 88 -22.09 4.41 8.76
N HIS A 89 -22.90 3.98 9.72
CA HIS A 89 -23.32 4.74 10.91
C HIS A 89 -22.69 4.21 12.21
N ILE A 90 -21.54 3.53 12.11
CA ILE A 90 -20.77 3.06 13.26
C ILE A 90 -20.35 4.23 14.17
N ARG A 91 -20.63 4.10 15.47
CA ARG A 91 -20.29 5.09 16.51
C ARG A 91 -19.10 4.68 17.35
N GLU A 92 -18.84 3.39 17.47
CA GLU A 92 -17.78 2.82 18.29
C GLU A 92 -17.12 1.64 17.56
N LEU A 93 -15.80 1.64 17.49
CA LEU A 93 -15.01 0.53 16.97
C LEU A 93 -13.88 0.21 17.95
N ILE A 94 -13.83 -1.05 18.40
CA ILE A 94 -12.79 -1.56 19.32
C ILE A 94 -11.97 -2.61 18.57
N LEU A 95 -10.68 -2.33 18.37
CA LEU A 95 -9.70 -3.18 17.69
C LEU A 95 -8.55 -3.61 18.62
N ASP A 96 -8.69 -3.39 19.93
CA ASP A 96 -7.69 -3.68 20.95
C ASP A 96 -7.12 -5.11 20.84
N TRP A 97 -5.86 -5.33 21.24
CA TRP A 97 -5.21 -6.66 21.20
C TRP A 97 -5.20 -7.33 19.80
N ASN A 98 -5.13 -6.54 18.73
CA ASN A 98 -4.86 -7.01 17.36
C ASN A 98 -3.51 -6.43 16.87
N PRO A 99 -2.70 -7.18 16.09
CA PRO A 99 -1.35 -6.76 15.69
C PRO A 99 -1.34 -5.70 14.56
N LEU A 100 -1.93 -4.54 14.83
CA LEU A 100 -2.03 -3.45 13.85
C LEU A 100 -0.65 -2.83 13.52
N GLY A 101 0.28 -2.87 14.46
CA GLY A 101 1.67 -2.43 14.27
C GLY A 101 2.51 -3.31 13.35
N GLU A 102 2.13 -4.58 13.18
CA GLU A 102 2.72 -5.50 12.18
C GLU A 102 2.04 -5.38 10.81
N ALA A 103 0.94 -4.61 10.70
CA ALA A 103 0.28 -4.38 9.42
C ALA A 103 1.10 -3.46 8.51
N SER A 104 1.01 -3.69 7.19
CA SER A 104 1.67 -2.79 6.24
C SER A 104 1.05 -1.38 6.31
N ALA A 105 1.87 -0.33 6.21
CA ALA A 105 1.45 1.05 6.39
C ALA A 105 0.20 1.40 5.54
N HIS A 106 0.19 0.98 4.27
CA HIS A 106 -0.95 1.14 3.36
C HIS A 106 -2.26 0.51 3.87
N CYS A 107 -2.21 -0.67 4.52
CA CYS A 107 -3.39 -1.30 5.10
C CYS A 107 -3.93 -0.50 6.31
N PHE A 108 -3.03 0.04 7.13
CA PHE A 108 -3.38 0.87 8.27
C PHE A 108 -3.93 2.24 7.83
N GLU A 109 -3.27 2.92 6.89
CA GLU A 109 -3.72 4.17 6.26
C GLU A 109 -5.08 4.01 5.57
N SER A 110 -5.33 2.90 4.86
CA SER A 110 -6.61 2.60 4.23
C SER A 110 -7.76 2.51 5.25
N LEU A 111 -7.52 1.85 6.40
CA LEU A 111 -8.46 1.78 7.49
C LEU A 111 -8.70 3.16 8.13
N LEU A 112 -7.63 3.90 8.45
CA LEU A 112 -7.71 5.24 9.03
C LEU A 112 -8.45 6.24 8.12
N SER A 113 -8.21 6.16 6.81
CA SER A 113 -8.92 6.97 5.80
C SER A 113 -10.42 6.66 5.79
N SER A 114 -10.77 5.37 5.81
CA SER A 114 -12.17 4.91 5.87
C SER A 114 -12.87 5.31 7.18
N LEU A 115 -12.17 5.27 8.31
CA LEU A 115 -12.66 5.73 9.61
C LEU A 115 -12.79 7.26 9.68
N SER A 116 -11.90 8.02 9.03
CA SER A 116 -12.00 9.48 8.97
C SER A 116 -13.21 9.96 8.18
N ALA A 117 -13.67 9.17 7.22
CA ALA A 117 -14.88 9.41 6.43
C ALA A 117 -16.18 8.94 7.11
N ALA A 118 -16.11 8.25 8.26
CA ALA A 118 -17.29 7.76 8.97
C ALA A 118 -18.01 8.89 9.72
N PRO A 119 -19.27 9.23 9.34
CA PRO A 119 -19.96 10.44 9.84
C PRO A 119 -20.29 10.39 11.34
N ASP A 120 -20.47 9.19 11.90
CA ASP A 120 -20.99 8.99 13.26
C ASP A 120 -19.95 8.40 14.25
N LEU A 121 -18.71 8.13 13.81
CA LEU A 121 -17.69 7.47 14.63
C LEU A 121 -17.24 8.39 15.79
N ASN A 122 -17.73 8.12 17.01
CA ASN A 122 -17.40 8.87 18.22
C ASN A 122 -16.23 8.25 19.01
N ILE A 123 -16.06 6.93 18.96
CA ILE A 123 -15.07 6.18 19.76
C ILE A 123 -14.25 5.25 18.87
N LEU A 124 -12.92 5.34 18.96
CA LEU A 124 -11.99 4.36 18.38
C LEU A 124 -11.01 3.88 19.46
N SER A 125 -10.93 2.56 19.65
CA SER A 125 -9.95 1.93 20.53
C SER A 125 -9.02 1.01 19.74
N MET A 126 -7.72 1.22 19.92
CA MET A 126 -6.62 0.42 19.36
C MET A 126 -5.53 0.24 20.44
N GLN A 127 -5.94 -0.18 21.64
CA GLN A 127 -5.04 -0.44 22.76
C GLN A 127 -4.30 -1.77 22.58
N GLU A 128 -3.02 -1.79 22.97
CA GLU A 128 -2.16 -2.98 22.92
C GLU A 128 -2.04 -3.58 21.50
N CYS A 129 -2.06 -2.70 20.49
CA CYS A 129 -2.03 -3.03 19.07
C CYS A 129 -0.63 -2.94 18.42
N GLN A 130 0.43 -2.87 19.23
CA GLN A 130 1.84 -2.75 18.82
C GLN A 130 2.18 -1.52 17.93
N ILE A 131 1.30 -0.53 17.81
CA ILE A 131 1.41 0.57 16.82
C ILE A 131 2.70 1.38 17.03
N PRO A 132 3.61 1.47 16.04
CA PRO A 132 4.86 2.20 16.15
C PRO A 132 4.68 3.73 15.92
N SER A 133 5.75 4.50 16.12
CA SER A 133 5.79 5.96 15.84
C SER A 133 5.32 6.34 14.41
N ALA A 134 5.62 5.52 13.40
CA ALA A 134 5.12 5.73 12.04
C ALA A 134 3.59 5.55 11.93
N GLY A 135 3.00 4.64 12.73
CA GLY A 135 1.56 4.53 12.85
C GLY A 135 0.93 5.73 13.56
N ALA A 136 1.62 6.31 14.54
CA ALA A 136 1.21 7.59 15.15
C ALA A 136 1.13 8.72 14.10
N GLN A 137 2.10 8.76 13.18
CA GLN A 137 2.12 9.72 12.07
C GLN A 137 0.96 9.52 11.09
N ALA A 138 0.60 8.27 10.76
CA ALA A 138 -0.58 7.97 9.94
C ALA A 138 -1.90 8.36 10.63
N ILE A 139 -2.02 8.10 11.94
CA ILE A 139 -3.18 8.53 12.75
C ILE A 139 -3.32 10.05 12.74
N ALA A 140 -2.22 10.78 12.91
CA ALA A 140 -2.16 12.23 12.88
C ALA A 140 -2.56 12.82 11.51
N SER A 141 -1.91 12.38 10.43
CA SER A 141 -2.13 12.92 9.08
C SER A 141 -3.48 12.52 8.47
N THR A 142 -3.98 11.33 8.80
CA THR A 142 -5.17 10.77 8.18
C THR A 142 -6.39 10.93 9.07
N LEU A 143 -6.41 10.28 10.25
CA LEU A 143 -7.60 10.23 11.09
C LEU A 143 -7.90 11.56 11.79
N LEU A 144 -6.92 12.13 12.49
CA LEU A 144 -7.12 13.34 13.30
C LEU A 144 -7.32 14.61 12.46
N THR A 145 -6.77 14.64 11.24
CA THR A 145 -6.89 15.78 10.32
C THR A 145 -8.22 15.79 9.56
N HIS A 146 -8.84 14.63 9.29
CA HIS A 146 -10.03 14.53 8.42
C HIS A 146 -11.32 14.10 9.13
N SER A 147 -11.26 13.43 10.30
CA SER A 147 -12.47 13.06 11.05
C SER A 147 -13.20 14.29 11.57
N ARG A 148 -14.54 14.26 11.50
CA ARG A 148 -15.45 15.32 11.97
C ARG A 148 -16.37 14.87 13.10
N SER A 149 -16.07 13.70 13.67
CA SER A 149 -16.97 12.90 14.48
C SER A 149 -16.28 12.31 15.72
N LEU A 150 -14.99 11.98 15.61
CA LEU A 150 -14.24 11.30 16.66
C LEU A 150 -14.12 12.16 17.93
N ARG A 151 -14.51 11.56 19.07
CA ARG A 151 -14.48 12.17 20.41
C ARG A 151 -13.47 11.52 21.33
N GLN A 152 -13.33 10.20 21.25
CA GLN A 152 -12.44 9.41 22.10
C GLN A 152 -11.52 8.52 21.25
N LEU A 153 -10.22 8.61 21.52
CA LEU A 153 -9.19 7.78 20.89
C LEU A 153 -8.34 7.10 21.97
N ASN A 154 -8.35 5.77 22.01
CA ASN A 154 -7.51 4.99 22.91
C ASN A 154 -6.36 4.33 22.13
N LEU A 155 -5.13 4.74 22.43
CA LEU A 155 -3.90 4.15 21.90
C LEU A 155 -3.01 3.61 23.02
N SER A 156 -3.58 3.30 24.20
CA SER A 156 -2.78 2.85 25.35
C SER A 156 -1.98 1.58 25.03
N HIS A 157 -0.81 1.40 25.65
CA HIS A 157 0.05 0.22 25.51
C HIS A 157 0.53 -0.08 24.07
N ASN A 158 0.78 0.94 23.25
CA ASN A 158 1.44 0.82 21.95
C ASN A 158 2.92 1.30 21.99
N ALA A 159 3.60 1.31 20.83
CA ALA A 159 5.02 1.63 20.67
C ALA A 159 5.27 3.01 20.02
N LEU A 160 4.41 4.01 20.33
CA LEU A 160 4.44 5.33 19.68
C LEU A 160 5.72 6.12 20.01
N GLY A 161 6.23 6.00 21.24
CA GLY A 161 7.43 6.71 21.71
C GLY A 161 7.30 8.25 21.74
N PRO A 162 8.40 8.98 22.03
CA PRO A 162 8.38 10.43 22.12
C PRO A 162 7.91 11.12 20.83
N SER A 163 8.51 10.76 19.68
CA SER A 163 8.19 11.39 18.38
C SER A 163 6.77 11.08 17.89
N GLY A 164 6.24 9.87 18.17
CA GLY A 164 4.83 9.58 17.90
C GLY A 164 3.89 10.44 18.74
N GLY A 165 4.26 10.70 20.00
CA GLY A 165 3.54 11.65 20.87
C GLY A 165 3.59 13.09 20.37
N GLU A 166 4.75 13.58 19.92
CA GLU A 166 4.93 14.93 19.37
C GLU A 166 4.05 15.15 18.13
N VAL A 167 4.05 14.18 17.21
CA VAL A 167 3.26 14.26 15.97
C VAL A 167 1.76 14.22 16.26
N LEU A 168 1.32 13.43 17.25
CA LEU A 168 -0.08 13.46 17.72
C LEU A 168 -0.44 14.81 18.35
N ALA A 169 0.43 15.39 19.19
CA ALA A 169 0.19 16.70 19.81
C ALA A 169 0.03 17.82 18.76
N VAL A 170 0.93 17.89 17.78
CA VAL A 170 0.88 18.89 16.69
C VAL A 170 -0.39 18.74 15.84
N ALA A 171 -0.85 17.51 15.57
CA ALA A 171 -2.09 17.29 14.82
C ALA A 171 -3.36 17.64 15.63
N LEU A 172 -3.33 17.47 16.96
CA LEU A 172 -4.42 17.88 17.85
C LEU A 172 -4.50 19.40 18.00
N GLU A 173 -3.37 20.11 17.95
CA GLU A 173 -3.34 21.58 17.94
C GLU A 173 -3.83 22.21 16.63
N HIS A 174 -3.93 21.45 15.53
CA HIS A 174 -4.47 21.95 14.26
C HIS A 174 -6.00 22.13 14.32
N SER A 175 -6.48 23.20 13.67
CA SER A 175 -7.87 23.68 13.74
C SER A 175 -8.94 22.72 13.22
N GLY A 176 -8.57 21.62 12.56
CA GLY A 176 -9.51 20.56 12.16
C GLY A 176 -9.95 19.66 13.32
N CYS A 177 -9.11 19.45 14.34
CA CYS A 177 -9.31 18.40 15.34
C CYS A 177 -10.14 18.86 16.57
N HIS A 178 -11.24 19.58 16.33
CA HIS A 178 -12.01 20.23 17.39
C HIS A 178 -13.07 19.34 18.08
N THR A 179 -13.30 18.11 17.61
CA THR A 179 -14.32 17.19 18.17
C THR A 179 -13.79 16.27 19.26
N ILE A 180 -12.47 16.08 19.33
CA ILE A 180 -11.83 15.09 20.18
C ILE A 180 -11.64 15.62 21.60
N THR A 181 -12.26 14.95 22.57
CA THR A 181 -12.29 15.34 24.00
C THR A 181 -11.59 14.33 24.92
N SER A 182 -11.11 13.21 24.38
CA SER A 182 -10.28 12.26 25.15
C SER A 182 -9.28 11.54 24.25
N VAL A 183 -8.00 11.56 24.63
CA VAL A 183 -6.94 10.77 24.00
C VAL A 183 -6.16 10.03 25.09
N LYS A 184 -6.16 8.70 25.07
CA LYS A 184 -5.45 7.86 26.06
C LYS A 184 -4.13 7.35 25.48
N LEU A 185 -3.02 7.71 26.12
CA LEU A 185 -1.64 7.37 25.70
C LEU A 185 -0.84 6.62 26.78
N THR A 186 -1.49 6.10 27.82
CA THR A 186 -0.84 5.34 28.91
C THR A 186 0.02 4.20 28.34
N GLY A 187 1.22 3.99 28.87
CA GLY A 187 2.10 2.88 28.45
C GLY A 187 2.91 3.07 27.15
N ASN A 188 2.80 4.23 26.47
CA ASN A 188 3.43 4.44 25.15
C ASN A 188 4.87 4.97 25.13
N SER A 189 5.52 5.12 26.29
CA SER A 189 6.80 5.84 26.45
C SER A 189 6.79 7.29 25.91
N VAL A 190 5.61 7.92 25.83
CA VAL A 190 5.44 9.35 25.51
C VAL A 190 5.79 10.20 26.73
N PRO A 191 6.68 11.20 26.64
CA PRO A 191 7.03 12.08 27.75
C PRO A 191 5.82 12.80 28.38
N PHE A 192 5.83 12.95 29.71
CA PHE A 192 4.73 13.55 30.48
C PHE A 192 4.38 14.98 30.04
N ALA A 193 5.34 15.77 29.56
CA ALA A 193 5.09 17.11 29.02
C ALA A 193 4.21 17.09 27.76
N ILE A 194 4.40 16.11 26.87
CA ILE A 194 3.59 15.91 25.66
C ILE A 194 2.20 15.38 26.03
N GLN A 195 2.11 14.46 27.01
CA GLN A 195 0.82 14.01 27.54
C GLN A 195 0.02 15.20 28.09
N GLN A 196 0.64 16.10 28.88
CA GLN A 196 -0.02 17.33 29.35
C GLN A 196 -0.47 18.26 28.21
N ALA A 197 0.33 18.43 27.16
CA ALA A 197 -0.08 19.25 26.02
C ALA A 197 -1.35 18.70 25.37
N ILE A 198 -1.39 17.39 25.14
CA ILE A 198 -2.55 16.67 24.61
C ILE A 198 -3.77 16.80 25.54
N THR A 199 -3.59 16.64 26.86
CA THR A 199 -4.66 16.84 27.85
C THR A 199 -5.29 18.24 27.75
N ARG A 200 -4.47 19.30 27.71
CA ARG A 200 -4.94 20.70 27.62
C ARG A 200 -5.71 20.98 26.33
N VAL A 201 -5.33 20.35 25.22
CA VAL A 201 -6.07 20.44 23.95
C VAL A 201 -7.42 19.73 24.04
N THR A 202 -7.48 18.53 24.63
CA THR A 202 -8.76 17.83 24.83
C THR A 202 -9.70 18.54 25.81
N GLU A 203 -9.18 19.12 26.91
CA GLU A 203 -9.93 19.97 27.85
C GLU A 203 -10.51 21.21 27.14
N ARG A 204 -9.72 21.85 26.27
CA ARG A 204 -10.18 22.98 25.44
C ARG A 204 -11.31 22.58 24.50
N ASN A 205 -11.22 21.41 23.85
CA ASN A 205 -12.27 20.90 22.96
C ASN A 205 -13.57 20.56 23.70
N GLU A 206 -13.48 20.02 24.92
CA GLU A 206 -14.64 19.81 25.81
C GLU A 206 -15.28 21.16 26.22
N GLY A 207 -14.45 22.16 26.54
CA GLY A 207 -14.90 23.53 26.80
C GLY A 207 -15.61 24.18 25.60
N MET A 208 -15.10 23.99 24.37
CA MET A 208 -15.78 24.48 23.15
C MET A 208 -17.10 23.74 22.88
N THR A 209 -17.11 22.41 23.06
CA THR A 209 -18.32 21.58 22.85
C THR A 209 -19.44 21.96 23.82
N SER A 210 -19.10 22.21 25.10
CA SER A 210 -20.06 22.65 26.14
C SER A 210 -20.48 24.12 25.99
N ALA A 211 -19.62 25.00 25.45
CA ALA A 211 -19.99 26.37 25.13
C ALA A 211 -21.07 26.45 24.04
N CYS A 212 -20.95 25.67 22.96
CA CYS A 212 -21.92 25.67 21.86
C CYS A 212 -23.36 25.34 22.29
N LEU A 213 -23.53 24.41 23.24
CA LEU A 213 -24.85 24.05 23.78
C LEU A 213 -25.54 25.19 24.56
N ASN A 214 -24.79 26.17 25.06
CA ASN A 214 -25.34 27.31 25.79
C ASN A 214 -25.79 28.48 24.89
N VAL A 215 -25.37 28.52 23.62
CA VAL A 215 -25.72 29.60 22.68
C VAL A 215 -27.10 29.39 22.06
N CYS A 216 -27.48 28.14 21.75
CA CYS A 216 -28.77 27.78 21.13
C CYS A 216 -30.01 27.93 22.04
N ARG A 217 -29.92 28.73 23.12
CA ARG A 217 -31.05 29.03 24.02
C ARG A 217 -31.34 30.53 24.18
N LYS A 218 -30.75 31.38 23.35
CA LYS A 218 -30.96 32.84 23.30
C LYS A 218 -30.95 33.38 21.86
N SER A 219 -31.93 32.97 21.05
CA SER A 219 -32.11 33.45 19.67
C SER A 219 -33.55 33.81 19.31
N ASP A 220 -34.34 34.26 20.29
CA ASP A 220 -35.61 34.97 20.08
C ASP A 220 -35.47 36.39 20.64
N GLY A 221 -35.50 37.40 19.77
CA GLY A 221 -35.47 38.81 20.18
C GLY A 221 -34.74 39.77 19.24
N ASN A 222 -35.53 40.60 18.55
CA ASN A 222 -35.19 41.90 17.96
C ASN A 222 -34.12 41.96 16.85
N THR A 223 -34.65 42.05 15.63
CA THR A 223 -34.03 42.75 14.51
C THR A 223 -33.95 44.28 14.74
N SER A 224 -33.27 44.97 13.83
CA SER A 224 -33.21 46.43 13.64
C SER A 224 -32.33 47.24 14.60
N LEU A 225 -31.26 47.83 14.03
CA LEU A 225 -30.74 49.14 14.42
C LEU A 225 -29.89 49.73 13.28
N ILE A 226 -30.55 50.40 12.32
CA ILE A 226 -29.90 51.33 11.38
C ILE A 226 -29.92 52.73 12.02
N SER A 227 -28.86 53.51 11.80
CA SER A 227 -28.60 54.77 12.50
C SER A 227 -29.59 55.90 12.18
N LYS A 228 -29.92 56.70 13.21
CA LYS A 228 -30.49 58.04 13.04
C LYS A 228 -30.28 58.90 14.28
N THR A 229 -29.43 59.92 14.19
CA THR A 229 -29.17 60.87 15.29
C THR A 229 -28.99 62.28 14.74
N MET A 230 -30.01 63.13 14.87
CA MET A 230 -29.90 64.60 14.78
C MET A 230 -31.16 65.26 15.35
N ALA A 231 -31.01 66.08 16.40
CA ALA A 231 -31.93 67.17 16.76
C ALA A 231 -31.38 67.99 17.97
N LEU A 232 -31.49 69.32 17.87
CA LEU A 232 -31.55 70.30 18.99
C LEU A 232 -30.26 70.47 19.84
N SER A 233 -29.89 71.69 20.28
CA SER A 233 -30.76 72.64 21.02
C SER A 233 -30.59 74.14 20.71
N LEU A 234 -31.63 74.88 21.08
CA LEU A 234 -31.73 76.34 21.31
C LEU A 234 -32.01 76.53 22.82
N PRO A 235 -31.80 77.70 23.48
CA PRO A 235 -32.87 78.73 23.49
C PRO A 235 -32.48 80.22 23.82
N ALA A 236 -33.25 81.17 23.25
CA ALA A 236 -33.87 82.39 23.86
C ALA A 236 -33.00 83.44 24.67
N ALA A 237 -33.45 84.65 25.06
CA ALA A 237 -34.77 85.33 24.98
C ALA A 237 -34.70 86.89 25.15
N VAL A 238 -35.76 87.60 24.71
CA VAL A 238 -36.42 88.80 25.32
C VAL A 238 -35.72 90.19 25.42
N ALA A 239 -36.12 91.08 24.49
CA ALA A 239 -36.79 92.41 24.63
C ALA A 239 -36.28 93.63 25.45
N ALA A 240 -36.79 94.81 25.00
CA ALA A 240 -36.83 96.17 25.60
C ALA A 240 -35.51 97.00 25.69
N ALA A 241 -35.51 98.34 25.85
CA ALA A 241 -36.32 99.44 25.27
C ALA A 241 -35.76 100.83 25.73
N SER A 242 -35.94 101.89 24.91
CA SER A 242 -36.03 103.32 25.29
C SER A 242 -34.78 104.19 25.65
N ILE A 243 -34.78 105.42 25.08
CA ILE A 243 -34.31 106.73 25.64
C ILE A 243 -32.77 106.97 25.73
N THR A 244 -32.16 108.12 25.34
CA THR A 244 -32.64 109.44 24.80
C THR A 244 -31.86 109.81 23.49
N ASP A 245 -31.39 111.00 23.05
CA ASP A 245 -31.37 112.48 23.39
C ASP A 245 -31.17 113.26 22.04
N MET A 246 -31.79 114.43 21.76
CA MET A 246 -31.40 115.85 22.02
C MET A 246 -30.07 116.35 21.37
N SER A 247 -29.98 117.55 20.74
CA SER A 247 -30.98 118.63 20.49
C SER A 247 -30.59 119.58 19.32
N PRO A 248 -31.54 120.38 18.75
CA PRO A 248 -31.29 121.37 17.69
C PRO A 248 -31.52 122.85 18.11
N THR A 249 -31.11 123.80 17.26
CA THR A 249 -31.43 125.26 17.31
C THR A 249 -31.61 125.80 15.88
N SER A 250 -32.38 126.86 15.57
CA SER A 250 -33.25 127.77 16.37
C SER A 250 -34.49 128.23 15.55
N GLY A 251 -35.43 128.95 16.20
CA GLY A 251 -36.72 129.42 15.61
C GLY A 251 -36.59 130.54 14.55
N CYS A 252 -37.58 130.82 13.68
CA CYS A 252 -39.06 130.80 13.77
C CYS A 252 -39.70 132.13 14.27
N ARG A 253 -40.38 132.84 13.34
CA ARG A 253 -41.51 133.82 13.45
C ARG A 253 -41.55 134.67 12.16
N CYS A 254 -42.67 135.19 11.63
CA CYS A 254 -44.11 134.93 11.82
C CYS A 254 -44.87 135.52 10.60
N VAL A 255 -45.67 134.76 9.84
CA VAL A 255 -47.14 134.57 9.94
C VAL A 255 -48.02 135.73 9.39
N SER A 256 -49.00 135.33 8.56
CA SER A 256 -50.25 136.00 8.13
C SER A 256 -50.24 137.04 6.99
N CYS A 257 -51.25 136.91 6.11
CA CYS A 257 -51.68 137.88 5.12
C CYS A 257 -53.20 138.10 5.26
N VAL A 258 -53.68 139.34 5.37
CA VAL A 258 -55.10 139.74 5.17
C VAL A 258 -55.13 141.11 4.46
N ALA A 259 -56.22 141.41 3.78
CA ALA A 259 -56.34 142.38 2.69
C ALA A 259 -56.56 143.87 3.10
N GLN A 260 -55.87 144.77 2.38
CA GLN A 260 -56.44 145.84 1.50
C GLN A 260 -57.13 147.11 2.09
N GLU A 261 -57.23 148.14 1.21
CA GLU A 261 -57.97 149.43 1.33
C GLU A 261 -57.34 150.57 2.16
N GLN A 262 -57.55 151.88 1.87
CA GLN A 262 -57.63 152.66 0.60
C GLN A 262 -57.52 154.18 0.92
N LEU A 263 -57.57 155.07 -0.10
CA LEU A 263 -57.58 156.56 -0.08
C LEU A 263 -56.27 157.26 0.41
N VAL A 264 -55.67 158.30 -0.20
CA VAL A 264 -56.04 159.36 -1.20
C VAL A 264 -56.62 160.67 -0.63
N ARG A 265 -55.76 161.70 -0.48
CA ARG A 265 -55.94 163.13 -0.86
C ARG A 265 -54.65 163.93 -0.53
N ALA A 266 -54.05 164.56 -1.55
CA ALA A 266 -54.08 166.01 -1.83
C ALA A 266 -53.26 166.84 -0.81
N GLU A 267 -52.06 167.34 -1.10
CA GLU A 267 -51.65 168.32 -2.15
C GLU A 267 -52.23 169.73 -1.91
N GLU A 268 -51.39 170.67 -1.44
CA GLU A 268 -51.27 172.06 -1.94
C GLU A 268 -50.17 172.85 -1.20
N SER A 269 -48.91 172.51 -1.47
CA SER A 269 -47.74 173.41 -1.24
C SER A 269 -46.70 173.30 -2.37
N HIS A 270 -47.08 172.70 -3.51
CA HIS A 270 -46.20 172.33 -4.60
C HIS A 270 -46.13 173.39 -5.71
N GLN A 271 -45.50 174.53 -5.44
CA GLN A 271 -44.96 175.41 -6.50
C GLN A 271 -43.48 175.79 -6.31
N SER A 272 -42.85 175.44 -5.19
CA SER A 272 -41.40 175.62 -4.98
C SER A 272 -40.63 174.33 -5.27
N GLU A 273 -41.07 173.19 -4.72
CA GLU A 273 -40.39 171.89 -4.88
C GLU A 273 -40.34 171.38 -6.32
N VAL A 274 -41.34 171.72 -7.14
CA VAL A 274 -41.45 171.25 -8.52
C VAL A 274 -40.22 171.64 -9.36
N HIS A 275 -39.71 172.87 -9.17
CA HIS A 275 -38.52 173.33 -9.89
C HIS A 275 -37.24 172.60 -9.44
N HIS A 276 -37.14 172.20 -8.18
CA HIS A 276 -35.98 171.46 -7.67
C HIS A 276 -35.99 169.99 -8.15
N LEU A 277 -37.17 169.37 -8.16
CA LEU A 277 -37.36 167.99 -8.62
C LEU A 277 -37.15 167.82 -10.14
N GLN A 278 -37.34 168.88 -10.94
CA GLN A 278 -37.09 168.83 -12.39
C GLN A 278 -35.60 168.72 -12.74
N GLU A 279 -34.70 169.35 -11.97
CA GLU A 279 -33.24 169.19 -12.19
C GLU A 279 -32.75 167.79 -11.81
N GLU A 280 -33.29 167.19 -10.74
CA GLU A 280 -32.98 165.79 -10.37
C GLU A 280 -33.50 164.79 -11.41
N LEU A 281 -34.66 165.05 -12.02
CA LEU A 281 -35.23 164.17 -13.06
C LEU A 281 -34.32 164.11 -14.30
N ASP A 282 -33.74 165.23 -14.72
CA ASP A 282 -32.82 165.28 -15.87
C ASP A 282 -31.39 164.82 -15.53
N ALA A 283 -31.02 164.73 -14.25
CA ALA A 283 -29.85 163.96 -13.82
C ALA A 283 -30.13 162.45 -13.93
N LEU A 284 -31.27 161.98 -13.41
CA LEU A 284 -31.68 160.57 -13.45
C LEU A 284 -31.85 160.04 -14.88
N ARG A 285 -32.46 160.82 -15.79
CA ARG A 285 -32.64 160.44 -17.20
C ARG A 285 -31.33 160.13 -17.92
N ARG A 286 -30.25 160.88 -17.63
CA ARG A 286 -28.91 160.60 -18.16
C ARG A 286 -28.32 159.31 -17.56
N GLY A 287 -28.54 159.06 -16.27
CA GLY A 287 -28.11 157.81 -15.60
C GLY A 287 -28.87 156.55 -16.03
N VAL A 288 -30.08 156.68 -16.60
CA VAL A 288 -30.83 155.56 -17.20
C VAL A 288 -30.26 155.23 -18.58
N ALA A 289 -30.10 156.22 -19.47
CA ALA A 289 -29.61 155.99 -20.84
C ALA A 289 -28.21 155.31 -20.88
N ASP A 290 -27.31 155.69 -19.97
CA ASP A 290 -25.97 155.09 -19.88
C ASP A 290 -25.98 153.66 -19.29
N ARG A 291 -27.01 153.32 -18.49
CA ARG A 291 -27.27 151.94 -18.04
C ARG A 291 -27.85 151.08 -19.16
N ASP A 292 -28.83 151.59 -19.90
CA ASP A 292 -29.46 150.86 -21.00
C ASP A 292 -28.42 150.47 -22.08
N LYS A 293 -27.48 151.39 -22.39
CA LYS A 293 -26.37 151.09 -23.30
C LYS A 293 -25.50 149.93 -22.83
N ARG A 294 -25.09 149.94 -21.54
CA ARG A 294 -24.32 148.84 -20.94
C ARG A 294 -25.08 147.51 -20.93
N ILE A 295 -26.40 147.54 -20.69
CA ILE A 295 -27.25 146.35 -20.74
C ILE A 295 -27.29 145.78 -22.15
N HIS A 296 -27.34 146.62 -23.18
CA HIS A 296 -27.30 146.18 -24.59
C HIS A 296 -25.95 145.54 -24.95
N GLU A 297 -24.83 146.22 -24.64
CA GLU A 297 -23.47 145.72 -24.89
C GLU A 297 -23.20 144.37 -24.17
N MET A 298 -23.69 144.20 -22.93
CA MET A 298 -23.64 142.92 -22.23
C MET A 298 -24.52 141.83 -22.88
N SER A 299 -25.66 142.21 -23.46
CA SER A 299 -26.60 141.25 -24.05
C SER A 299 -26.08 140.67 -25.36
N GLU A 300 -25.46 141.48 -26.23
CA GLU A 300 -24.80 140.97 -27.44
C GLU A 300 -23.63 140.04 -27.13
N HIS A 301 -22.79 140.40 -26.14
CA HIS A 301 -21.67 139.55 -25.73
C HIS A 301 -22.14 138.18 -25.19
N HIS A 302 -23.23 138.15 -24.41
CA HIS A 302 -23.81 136.87 -23.98
C HIS A 302 -24.44 136.07 -25.14
N ALA A 303 -25.05 136.73 -26.13
CA ALA A 303 -25.63 136.06 -27.31
C ALA A 303 -24.55 135.39 -28.19
N GLU A 304 -23.43 136.07 -28.45
CA GLU A 304 -22.27 135.46 -29.12
C GLU A 304 -21.72 134.25 -28.33
N GLN A 305 -21.56 134.42 -27.01
CA GLN A 305 -20.93 133.43 -26.15
C GLN A 305 -21.77 132.16 -26.02
N LEU A 306 -23.10 132.29 -25.94
CA LEU A 306 -24.04 131.17 -26.01
C LEU A 306 -24.00 130.49 -27.38
N SER A 307 -23.98 131.25 -28.48
CA SER A 307 -23.92 130.68 -29.84
C SER A 307 -22.65 129.84 -30.07
N ARG A 308 -21.50 130.29 -29.54
CA ARG A 308 -20.24 129.52 -29.55
C ARG A 308 -20.29 128.27 -28.66
N GLN A 309 -21.00 128.31 -27.53
CA GLN A 309 -21.22 127.13 -26.70
C GLN A 309 -22.11 126.08 -27.39
N VAL A 310 -23.23 126.48 -28.00
CA VAL A 310 -24.12 125.55 -28.74
C VAL A 310 -23.36 124.86 -29.88
N ALA A 311 -22.65 125.61 -30.72
CA ALA A 311 -21.88 125.04 -31.83
C ALA A 311 -20.78 124.06 -31.37
N THR A 312 -20.19 124.28 -30.18
CA THR A 312 -19.18 123.36 -29.62
C THR A 312 -19.79 122.15 -28.91
N THR A 313 -21.02 122.24 -28.36
CA THR A 313 -21.74 121.07 -27.83
C THR A 313 -22.30 120.19 -28.95
N ASP A 314 -22.87 120.76 -30.01
CA ASP A 314 -23.42 119.98 -31.14
C ASP A 314 -22.33 119.18 -31.85
N LYS A 315 -21.15 119.80 -32.07
CA LYS A 315 -19.99 119.09 -32.63
C LYS A 315 -19.55 117.92 -31.75
N ARG A 316 -19.50 118.11 -30.42
CA ARG A 316 -19.14 117.04 -29.47
C ARG A 316 -20.19 115.93 -29.41
N LEU A 317 -21.47 116.25 -29.60
CA LEU A 317 -22.55 115.27 -29.69
C LEU A 317 -22.43 114.43 -30.97
N SER A 318 -22.19 115.06 -32.13
CA SER A 318 -21.97 114.36 -33.41
C SER A 318 -20.72 113.45 -33.37
N GLU A 319 -19.62 113.95 -32.79
CA GLU A 319 -18.40 113.16 -32.57
C GLU A 319 -18.57 112.04 -31.53
N ALA A 320 -19.59 112.09 -30.66
CA ALA A 320 -19.91 111.01 -29.72
C ALA A 320 -20.80 109.95 -30.37
N SER A 321 -21.87 110.37 -31.07
CA SER A 321 -22.78 109.46 -31.77
C SER A 321 -22.05 108.57 -32.78
N THR A 322 -21.17 109.17 -33.61
CA THR A 322 -20.39 108.43 -34.61
C THR A 322 -19.39 107.43 -34.00
N ARG A 323 -18.90 107.68 -32.77
CA ARG A 323 -18.09 106.69 -32.02
C ARG A 323 -18.96 105.55 -31.51
N TYR A 324 -20.10 105.85 -30.89
CA TYR A 324 -21.01 104.82 -30.38
C TYR A 324 -21.60 103.95 -31.48
N GLU A 325 -21.86 104.49 -32.68
CA GLU A 325 -22.24 103.71 -33.86
C GLU A 325 -21.12 102.77 -34.31
N GLY A 326 -19.88 103.25 -34.36
CA GLY A 326 -18.70 102.43 -34.67
C GLY A 326 -18.43 101.32 -33.65
N GLU A 327 -18.60 101.61 -32.36
CA GLU A 327 -18.51 100.64 -31.27
C GLU A 327 -19.63 99.59 -31.37
N LEU A 328 -20.85 99.99 -31.72
CA LEU A 328 -21.99 99.08 -31.93
C LEU A 328 -21.76 98.12 -33.09
N GLU A 329 -21.24 98.58 -34.23
CA GLU A 329 -20.90 97.70 -35.37
C GLU A 329 -19.72 96.78 -35.05
N ALA A 330 -18.71 97.25 -34.30
CA ALA A 330 -17.63 96.39 -33.83
C ALA A 330 -18.15 95.28 -32.89
N ILE A 331 -19.07 95.60 -31.98
CA ILE A 331 -19.72 94.63 -31.09
C ILE A 331 -20.58 93.63 -31.88
N LYS A 332 -21.33 94.06 -32.90
CA LYS A 332 -22.04 93.16 -33.82
C LYS A 332 -21.07 92.25 -34.58
N GLY A 333 -19.94 92.77 -35.05
CA GLY A 333 -18.86 92.01 -35.66
C GLY A 333 -18.36 90.88 -34.74
N HIS A 334 -17.97 91.21 -33.51
CA HIS A 334 -17.55 90.20 -32.53
C HIS A 334 -18.66 89.19 -32.20
N MET A 335 -19.92 89.64 -32.06
CA MET A 335 -21.05 88.75 -31.79
C MET A 335 -21.31 87.75 -32.92
N THR A 336 -21.21 88.16 -34.20
CA THR A 336 -21.34 87.24 -35.34
C THR A 336 -20.15 86.27 -35.46
N GLY A 337 -18.94 86.72 -35.10
CA GLY A 337 -17.76 85.86 -34.95
C GLY A 337 -17.97 84.76 -33.92
N LEU A 338 -18.36 85.14 -32.70
CA LEU A 338 -18.64 84.22 -31.60
C LEU A 338 -19.81 83.26 -31.91
N GLN A 339 -20.84 83.72 -32.62
CA GLN A 339 -21.93 82.85 -33.10
C GLN A 339 -21.41 81.78 -34.08
N LYS A 340 -20.50 82.14 -35.00
CA LYS A 340 -19.89 81.21 -35.95
C LYS A 340 -18.93 80.21 -35.27
N GLU A 341 -18.18 80.65 -34.27
CA GLU A 341 -17.35 79.76 -33.44
C GLU A 341 -18.22 78.81 -32.62
N LEU A 342 -19.35 79.27 -32.08
CA LEU A 342 -20.30 78.45 -31.35
C LEU A 342 -20.97 77.39 -32.25
N THR A 343 -21.33 77.72 -33.51
CA THR A 343 -21.84 76.71 -34.45
C THR A 343 -20.75 75.68 -34.80
N ASN A 344 -19.53 76.13 -35.14
CA ASN A 344 -18.43 75.22 -35.47
C ASN A 344 -18.10 74.27 -34.30
N SER A 345 -18.10 74.80 -33.07
CA SER A 345 -17.89 74.03 -31.85
C SER A 345 -19.01 73.00 -31.61
N LYS A 346 -20.27 73.40 -31.80
CA LYS A 346 -21.44 72.52 -31.68
C LYS A 346 -21.41 71.39 -32.71
N ASP A 347 -21.07 71.69 -33.96
CA ASP A 347 -20.97 70.70 -35.04
C ASP A 347 -19.82 69.73 -34.77
N ARG A 348 -18.67 70.24 -34.29
CA ARG A 348 -17.53 69.39 -33.87
C ARG A 348 -17.87 68.49 -32.68
N CYS A 349 -18.67 68.96 -31.71
CA CYS A 349 -19.21 68.09 -30.67
C CYS A 349 -20.15 67.01 -31.26
N GLY A 350 -20.92 67.34 -32.30
CA GLY A 350 -21.76 66.38 -33.03
C GLY A 350 -20.97 65.32 -33.79
N GLU A 351 -19.79 65.64 -34.31
CA GLU A 351 -18.85 64.67 -34.89
C GLU A 351 -18.27 63.75 -33.81
N LEU A 352 -17.68 64.33 -32.75
CA LEU A 352 -17.05 63.59 -31.66
C LEU A 352 -18.03 62.65 -30.93
N MET A 353 -19.31 63.02 -30.81
CA MET A 353 -20.35 62.13 -30.27
C MET A 353 -20.61 60.90 -31.16
N LYS A 354 -20.57 61.04 -32.50
CA LYS A 354 -20.72 59.90 -33.43
C LYS A 354 -19.49 59.00 -33.41
N GLU A 355 -18.28 59.58 -33.35
CA GLU A 355 -17.03 58.84 -33.18
C GLU A 355 -17.04 58.03 -31.87
N LEU A 356 -17.47 58.65 -30.76
CA LEU A 356 -17.64 58.01 -29.46
C LEU A 356 -18.68 56.87 -29.50
N GLU A 357 -19.79 57.04 -30.22
CA GLU A 357 -20.81 56.00 -30.39
C GLU A 357 -20.32 54.82 -31.24
N SER A 358 -19.53 55.06 -32.28
CA SER A 358 -18.87 53.97 -33.02
C SER A 358 -17.87 53.23 -32.15
N ALA A 359 -16.95 53.95 -31.50
CA ALA A 359 -15.94 53.34 -30.62
C ALA A 359 -16.58 52.54 -29.47
N ARG A 360 -17.71 52.99 -28.93
CA ARG A 360 -18.51 52.23 -27.94
C ARG A 360 -19.17 50.96 -28.52
N LYS A 361 -19.56 50.97 -29.79
CA LYS A 361 -20.08 49.78 -30.48
C LYS A 361 -18.97 48.77 -30.74
N ASP A 362 -17.82 49.24 -31.18
CA ASP A 362 -16.66 48.41 -31.53
C ASP A 362 -15.97 47.83 -30.26
N LEU A 363 -16.00 48.57 -29.14
CA LEU A 363 -15.62 48.04 -27.84
C LEU A 363 -16.54 46.89 -27.40
N ARG A 364 -17.86 47.04 -27.53
CA ARG A 364 -18.83 46.00 -27.16
C ARG A 364 -18.67 44.72 -27.98
N THR A 365 -18.39 44.83 -29.28
CA THR A 365 -18.13 43.62 -30.10
C THR A 365 -16.83 42.95 -29.67
N ALA A 366 -15.75 43.72 -29.44
CA ALA A 366 -14.49 43.19 -28.90
C ALA A 366 -14.66 42.52 -27.52
N GLU A 367 -15.49 43.10 -26.63
CA GLU A 367 -15.84 42.49 -25.34
C GLU A 367 -16.57 41.14 -25.52
N THR A 368 -17.52 41.04 -26.47
CA THR A 368 -18.20 39.75 -26.73
C THR A 368 -17.29 38.70 -27.36
N GLU A 369 -16.36 39.07 -28.25
CA GLU A 369 -15.37 38.11 -28.77
C GLU A 369 -14.37 37.70 -27.69
N LYS A 370 -13.93 38.61 -26.80
CA LYS A 370 -13.12 38.28 -25.62
C LYS A 370 -13.83 37.26 -24.73
N GLN A 371 -15.13 37.42 -24.47
CA GLN A 371 -15.92 36.46 -23.69
C GLN A 371 -16.03 35.09 -24.38
N LYS A 372 -16.21 35.04 -25.70
CA LYS A 372 -16.21 33.76 -26.45
C LYS A 372 -14.83 33.07 -26.39
N HIS A 373 -13.74 33.81 -26.60
CA HIS A 373 -12.38 33.27 -26.50
C HIS A 373 -12.05 32.78 -25.08
N GLN A 374 -12.50 33.50 -24.05
CA GLN A 374 -12.37 33.05 -22.67
C GLN A 374 -13.16 31.74 -22.46
N HIS A 375 -14.42 31.65 -22.88
CA HIS A 375 -15.21 30.44 -22.69
C HIS A 375 -14.65 29.23 -23.47
N ALA A 376 -14.15 29.45 -24.69
CA ALA A 376 -13.48 28.41 -25.48
C ALA A 376 -12.18 27.94 -24.81
N ARG A 377 -11.41 28.85 -24.20
CA ARG A 377 -10.24 28.48 -23.39
C ARG A 377 -10.64 27.69 -22.14
N GLU A 378 -11.65 28.13 -21.41
CA GLU A 378 -12.17 27.42 -20.24
C GLU A 378 -12.70 26.01 -20.59
N GLN A 379 -13.23 25.81 -21.81
CA GLN A 379 -13.60 24.48 -22.32
C GLN A 379 -12.35 23.63 -22.60
N LEU A 380 -11.36 24.18 -23.30
CA LEU A 380 -10.11 23.48 -23.61
C LEU A 380 -9.32 23.09 -22.35
N ASP A 381 -9.24 23.99 -21.36
CA ASP A 381 -8.59 23.74 -20.07
C ASP A 381 -9.29 22.61 -19.29
N ARG A 382 -10.63 22.47 -19.44
CA ARG A 382 -11.41 21.34 -18.89
C ARG A 382 -11.14 20.03 -19.63
N GLU A 383 -11.17 20.02 -20.96
CA GLU A 383 -10.84 18.82 -21.74
C GLU A 383 -9.40 18.32 -21.47
N LEU A 384 -8.46 19.25 -21.29
CA LEU A 384 -7.07 18.94 -20.98
C LEU A 384 -6.92 18.37 -19.56
N ALA A 385 -7.69 18.87 -18.58
CA ALA A 385 -7.76 18.31 -17.24
C ALA A 385 -8.35 16.88 -17.24
N ASP A 386 -9.47 16.64 -17.92
CA ASP A 386 -10.08 15.31 -18.08
C ASP A 386 -9.11 14.31 -18.72
N LYS A 387 -8.34 14.75 -19.73
CA LYS A 387 -7.31 13.92 -20.37
C LYS A 387 -6.11 13.66 -19.46
N HIS A 388 -5.74 14.63 -18.61
CA HIS A 388 -4.70 14.42 -17.61
C HIS A 388 -5.13 13.40 -16.55
N GLN A 389 -6.38 13.48 -16.06
CA GLN A 389 -6.94 12.49 -15.13
C GLN A 389 -6.95 11.08 -15.75
N GLN A 390 -7.46 10.91 -16.97
CA GLN A 390 -7.46 9.63 -17.69
C GLN A 390 -6.05 9.03 -17.88
N LEU A 391 -5.02 9.88 -18.04
CA LEU A 391 -3.63 9.44 -18.10
C LEU A 391 -3.08 9.01 -16.73
N MET A 392 -3.44 9.72 -15.65
CA MET A 392 -3.01 9.39 -14.29
C MET A 392 -3.66 8.11 -13.76
N GLU A 393 -4.96 7.92 -14.00
CA GLU A 393 -5.68 6.67 -13.66
C GLU A 393 -5.02 5.47 -14.36
N ARG A 394 -4.77 5.57 -15.67
CA ARG A 394 -4.13 4.51 -16.45
C ARG A 394 -2.65 4.29 -16.11
N ALA A 395 -1.96 5.32 -15.62
CA ALA A 395 -0.61 5.18 -15.06
C ALA A 395 -0.62 4.43 -13.72
N ALA A 396 -1.64 4.65 -12.88
CA ALA A 396 -1.84 3.90 -11.63
C ALA A 396 -2.15 2.43 -11.91
N GLU A 397 -3.07 2.12 -12.85
CA GLU A 397 -3.35 0.74 -13.30
C GLU A 397 -2.08 -0.01 -13.71
N LEU A 398 -1.22 0.63 -14.51
CA LEU A 398 0.04 0.04 -14.98
C LEU A 398 1.09 -0.09 -13.87
N ALA A 399 1.12 0.81 -12.89
CA ALA A 399 1.96 0.69 -11.70
C ALA A 399 1.53 -0.50 -10.83
N ASP A 400 0.23 -0.70 -10.65
CA ASP A 400 -0.37 -1.80 -9.88
C ASP A 400 -0.17 -3.15 -10.58
N ALA A 401 -0.34 -3.20 -11.90
CA ALA A 401 -0.03 -4.39 -12.71
C ALA A 401 1.46 -4.76 -12.62
N ARG A 402 2.36 -3.77 -12.68
CA ARG A 402 3.80 -3.98 -12.47
C ARG A 402 4.12 -4.47 -11.05
N ARG A 403 3.40 -4.00 -10.04
CA ARG A 403 3.58 -4.44 -8.64
C ARG A 403 3.25 -5.94 -8.52
N ARG A 404 2.06 -6.34 -8.98
CA ARG A 404 1.61 -7.75 -8.98
C ARG A 404 2.59 -8.66 -9.72
N LEU A 405 3.04 -8.28 -10.92
CA LEU A 405 4.07 -9.01 -11.67
C LEU A 405 5.42 -9.11 -10.92
N GLY A 406 5.78 -8.10 -10.13
CA GLY A 406 6.97 -8.11 -9.26
C GLY A 406 6.83 -9.05 -8.07
N ASP A 407 5.64 -9.10 -7.47
CA ASP A 407 5.30 -10.01 -6.36
C ASP A 407 5.26 -11.47 -6.84
N GLU A 408 4.61 -11.74 -7.98
CA GLU A 408 4.62 -13.05 -8.67
C GLU A 408 6.04 -13.51 -9.02
N LEU A 409 6.88 -12.62 -9.58
CA LEU A 409 8.30 -12.92 -9.85
C LEU A 409 9.10 -13.21 -8.58
N SER A 410 8.73 -12.61 -7.46
CA SER A 410 9.37 -12.84 -6.16
C SER A 410 8.96 -14.18 -5.56
N GLN A 411 7.68 -14.55 -5.67
CA GLN A 411 7.17 -15.88 -5.31
C GLN A 411 7.82 -16.97 -6.16
N LEU A 412 7.82 -16.84 -7.49
CA LEU A 412 8.46 -17.80 -8.41
C LEU A 412 9.97 -17.96 -8.15
N LYS A 413 10.68 -16.88 -7.81
CA LYS A 413 12.10 -16.96 -7.39
C LYS A 413 12.27 -17.69 -6.06
N ALA A 414 11.40 -17.46 -5.08
CA ALA A 414 11.44 -18.15 -3.80
C ALA A 414 11.08 -19.64 -3.93
N GLU A 415 10.18 -19.99 -4.85
CA GLU A 415 9.83 -21.38 -5.17
C GLU A 415 10.95 -22.09 -5.92
N LEU A 416 11.51 -21.48 -6.97
CA LEU A 416 12.67 -22.03 -7.68
C LEU A 416 13.89 -22.15 -6.76
N GLY A 417 14.06 -21.24 -5.79
CA GLY A 417 15.08 -21.33 -4.75
C GLY A 417 14.85 -22.51 -3.80
N ARG A 418 13.62 -22.68 -3.28
CA ARG A 418 13.24 -23.81 -2.43
C ARG A 418 13.40 -25.16 -3.13
N GLU A 419 13.01 -25.25 -4.41
CA GLU A 419 13.18 -26.46 -5.20
C GLU A 419 14.66 -26.74 -5.52
N ARG A 420 15.44 -25.73 -5.93
CA ARG A 420 16.90 -25.88 -6.11
C ARG A 420 17.60 -26.35 -4.84
N GLN A 421 17.21 -25.86 -3.67
CA GLN A 421 17.72 -26.36 -2.40
C GLN A 421 17.28 -27.81 -2.15
N SER A 422 15.99 -28.13 -2.32
CA SER A 422 15.48 -29.51 -2.18
C SER A 422 16.16 -30.51 -3.12
N ILE A 423 16.58 -30.06 -4.31
CA ILE A 423 17.37 -30.85 -5.25
C ILE A 423 18.81 -30.97 -4.76
N HIS A 424 19.46 -29.90 -4.33
CA HIS A 424 20.83 -29.96 -3.80
C HIS A 424 20.94 -30.84 -2.55
N ASP A 425 19.97 -30.74 -1.63
CA ASP A 425 19.87 -31.60 -0.44
C ASP A 425 19.68 -33.07 -0.83
N LYS A 426 18.92 -33.35 -1.90
CA LYS A 426 18.72 -34.70 -2.45
C LYS A 426 19.92 -35.21 -3.23
N ASP A 427 20.65 -34.35 -3.94
CA ASP A 427 21.88 -34.70 -4.64
C ASP A 427 23.00 -35.02 -3.63
N ALA A 428 23.11 -34.26 -2.53
CA ALA A 428 23.99 -34.58 -1.41
C ALA A 428 23.61 -35.91 -0.74
N ALA A 429 22.32 -36.14 -0.49
CA ALA A 429 21.84 -37.44 -0.02
C ALA A 429 22.08 -38.57 -1.03
N MET A 430 22.07 -38.26 -2.34
CA MET A 430 22.42 -39.19 -3.41
C MET A 430 23.91 -39.52 -3.40
N GLU A 431 24.80 -38.56 -3.15
CA GLU A 431 26.23 -38.83 -3.02
C GLU A 431 26.53 -39.66 -1.77
N ASP A 432 25.86 -39.40 -0.64
CA ASP A 432 25.95 -40.22 0.57
C ASP A 432 25.44 -41.65 0.30
N PHE A 433 24.28 -41.80 -0.34
CA PHE A 433 23.74 -43.10 -0.75
C PHE A 433 24.64 -43.80 -1.77
N HIS A 434 25.22 -43.08 -2.73
CA HIS A 434 26.17 -43.64 -3.69
C HIS A 434 27.46 -44.09 -2.99
N ARG A 435 27.97 -43.32 -2.03
CA ARG A 435 29.12 -43.73 -1.19
C ARG A 435 28.79 -44.98 -0.36
N GLN A 436 27.57 -45.09 0.19
CA GLN A 436 27.09 -46.31 0.86
C GLN A 436 26.98 -47.50 -0.11
N VAL A 437 26.43 -47.30 -1.31
CA VAL A 437 26.33 -48.32 -2.38
C VAL A 437 27.70 -48.79 -2.83
N GLN A 438 28.68 -47.90 -3.01
CA GLN A 438 30.04 -48.27 -3.39
C GLN A 438 30.77 -49.00 -2.25
N ALA A 439 30.55 -48.61 -0.98
CA ALA A 439 31.05 -49.36 0.17
C ALA A 439 30.41 -50.76 0.27
N LEU A 440 29.10 -50.89 0.02
CA LEU A 440 28.43 -52.18 -0.05
C LEU A 440 28.93 -53.04 -1.22
N LYS A 441 29.16 -52.45 -2.40
CA LYS A 441 29.80 -53.15 -3.54
C LYS A 441 31.18 -53.66 -3.19
N ALA A 442 32.04 -52.85 -2.57
CA ALA A 442 33.37 -53.27 -2.13
C ALA A 442 33.30 -54.42 -1.10
N LEU A 443 32.36 -54.36 -0.15
CA LEU A 443 32.11 -55.44 0.82
C LEU A 443 31.58 -56.72 0.15
N VAL A 444 30.73 -56.60 -0.89
CA VAL A 444 30.23 -57.74 -1.67
C VAL A 444 31.34 -58.34 -2.54
N GLU A 445 32.17 -57.52 -3.19
CA GLU A 445 33.34 -57.98 -3.95
C GLU A 445 34.37 -58.68 -3.05
N GLU A 446 34.62 -58.15 -1.84
CA GLU A 446 35.51 -58.77 -0.87
C GLU A 446 34.90 -60.07 -0.29
N ALA A 447 33.59 -60.10 -0.03
CA ALA A 447 32.87 -61.31 0.38
C ALA A 447 32.85 -62.37 -0.73
N GLU A 448 32.68 -61.99 -2.00
CA GLU A 448 32.82 -62.88 -3.15
C GLU A 448 34.26 -63.37 -3.29
N ALA A 449 35.27 -62.51 -3.14
CA ALA A 449 36.67 -62.91 -3.19
C ALA A 449 37.06 -63.81 -2.00
N CYS A 450 36.41 -63.65 -0.84
CA CYS A 450 36.52 -64.56 0.29
C CYS A 450 35.82 -65.90 0.00
N ARG A 451 34.60 -65.88 -0.56
CA ARG A 451 33.86 -67.07 -0.97
C ARG A 451 34.62 -67.85 -2.05
N LYS A 452 35.08 -67.22 -3.12
CA LYS A 452 35.86 -67.84 -4.22
C LYS A 452 37.18 -68.44 -3.70
N ARG A 453 37.87 -67.77 -2.77
CA ARG A 453 39.04 -68.35 -2.07
C ARG A 453 38.66 -69.59 -1.25
N LYS A 454 37.56 -69.54 -0.47
CA LYS A 454 37.05 -70.70 0.28
C LYS A 454 36.52 -71.81 -0.62
N GLU A 455 35.93 -71.52 -1.77
CA GLU A 455 35.51 -72.50 -2.77
C GLU A 455 36.73 -73.24 -3.32
N ILE A 456 37.79 -72.54 -3.71
CA ILE A 456 39.06 -73.14 -4.16
C ILE A 456 39.74 -73.94 -3.03
N GLU A 457 39.78 -73.42 -1.81
CA GLU A 457 40.36 -74.09 -0.63
C GLU A 457 39.57 -75.35 -0.25
N PHE A 458 38.24 -75.27 -0.30
CA PHE A 458 37.36 -76.43 -0.16
C PHE A 458 37.51 -77.41 -1.31
N GLU A 459 37.59 -77.00 -2.58
CA GLU A 459 37.77 -77.89 -3.73
C GLU A 459 39.14 -78.58 -3.73
N ASN A 460 40.19 -77.91 -3.27
CA ASN A 460 41.50 -78.53 -3.03
C ASN A 460 41.42 -79.57 -1.90
N THR A 461 40.69 -79.26 -0.82
CA THR A 461 40.40 -80.24 0.24
C THR A 461 39.55 -81.39 -0.28
N LEU A 462 38.56 -81.11 -1.15
CA LEU A 462 37.67 -82.08 -1.81
C LEU A 462 38.45 -83.01 -2.73
N SER A 463 39.42 -82.48 -3.46
CA SER A 463 40.36 -83.23 -4.30
C SER A 463 41.28 -84.10 -3.44
N SER A 464 41.79 -83.57 -2.33
CA SER A 464 42.58 -84.31 -1.34
C SER A 464 41.79 -85.47 -0.73
N GLU A 465 40.57 -85.22 -0.23
CA GLU A 465 39.71 -86.26 0.36
C GLU A 465 39.19 -87.26 -0.68
N ARG A 466 38.90 -86.84 -1.93
CA ARG A 466 38.62 -87.78 -3.04
C ARG A 466 39.84 -88.66 -3.33
N SER A 467 41.04 -88.08 -3.40
CA SER A 467 42.29 -88.82 -3.61
C SER A 467 42.55 -89.82 -2.47
N LYS A 468 42.39 -89.40 -1.21
CA LYS A 468 42.45 -90.27 -0.03
C LYS A 468 41.42 -91.39 -0.12
N ARG A 469 40.14 -91.08 -0.37
CA ARG A 469 39.06 -92.06 -0.56
C ARG A 469 39.38 -93.06 -1.68
N ASP A 470 40.02 -92.61 -2.76
CA ASP A 470 40.33 -93.45 -3.91
C ASP A 470 41.63 -94.26 -3.72
N VAL A 471 42.55 -93.82 -2.86
CA VAL A 471 43.66 -94.65 -2.30
C VAL A 471 43.07 -95.70 -1.36
N VAL A 472 42.25 -95.27 -0.39
CA VAL A 472 41.54 -96.10 0.58
C VAL A 472 40.70 -97.18 -0.11
N ARG A 473 39.97 -96.86 -1.17
CA ARG A 473 39.23 -97.82 -1.99
C ARG A 473 40.15 -98.82 -2.67
N ARG A 474 41.32 -98.40 -3.18
CA ARG A 474 42.30 -99.31 -3.80
C ARG A 474 42.95 -100.24 -2.78
N GLU A 475 43.35 -99.72 -1.62
CA GLU A 475 43.84 -100.55 -0.52
C GLU A 475 42.77 -101.53 -0.01
N LEU A 476 41.51 -101.08 0.11
CA LEU A 476 40.37 -101.91 0.50
C LEU A 476 40.13 -103.05 -0.49
N GLU A 477 40.11 -102.76 -1.80
CA GLU A 477 39.88 -103.81 -2.81
C GLU A 477 41.08 -104.75 -2.92
N GLN A 478 42.31 -104.24 -2.88
CA GLN A 478 43.53 -105.05 -2.82
C GLN A 478 43.55 -105.95 -1.58
N ALA A 479 43.08 -105.46 -0.43
CA ALA A 479 42.98 -106.25 0.81
C ALA A 479 41.88 -107.31 0.75
N LYS A 480 40.76 -107.07 0.05
CA LYS A 480 39.77 -108.10 -0.26
C LYS A 480 40.31 -109.14 -1.24
N GLU A 481 41.09 -108.73 -2.23
CA GLU A 481 41.73 -109.61 -3.20
C GLU A 481 42.78 -110.52 -2.54
N THR A 482 43.64 -109.99 -1.66
CA THR A 482 44.59 -110.81 -0.89
C THR A 482 43.87 -111.72 0.10
N PHE A 483 42.84 -111.24 0.81
CA PHE A 483 41.96 -112.07 1.65
C PHE A 483 41.35 -113.23 0.85
N ALA A 484 40.84 -112.97 -0.36
CA ALA A 484 40.24 -113.97 -1.21
C ALA A 484 41.27 -114.97 -1.74
N ALA A 485 42.46 -114.50 -2.11
CA ALA A 485 43.57 -115.34 -2.57
C ALA A 485 44.13 -116.23 -1.46
N GLU A 486 44.39 -115.69 -0.26
CA GLU A 486 44.82 -116.46 0.91
C GLU A 486 43.76 -117.51 1.31
N LYS A 487 42.48 -117.10 1.37
CA LYS A 487 41.38 -118.04 1.65
C LYS A 487 41.28 -119.15 0.61
N LEU A 488 41.46 -118.84 -0.68
CA LEU A 488 41.46 -119.84 -1.76
C LEU A 488 42.67 -120.77 -1.68
N HIS A 489 43.85 -120.24 -1.35
CA HIS A 489 45.07 -121.03 -1.14
C HIS A 489 44.88 -122.02 0.02
N LEU A 490 44.38 -121.57 1.18
CA LEU A 490 44.09 -122.44 2.33
C LEU A 490 43.07 -123.52 2.00
N LEU A 491 41.97 -123.19 1.31
CA LEU A 491 40.96 -124.16 0.88
C LEU A 491 41.54 -125.21 -0.09
N THR A 492 42.34 -124.75 -1.06
CA THR A 492 43.02 -125.64 -2.03
C THR A 492 43.97 -126.58 -1.30
N ARG A 493 44.83 -126.05 -0.44
CA ARG A 493 45.84 -126.82 0.30
C ARG A 493 45.23 -127.79 1.30
N SER A 494 44.10 -127.44 1.93
CA SER A 494 43.30 -128.37 2.72
C SER A 494 42.81 -129.55 1.88
N SER A 495 42.28 -129.28 0.67
CA SER A 495 41.79 -130.34 -0.21
C SER A 495 42.90 -131.26 -0.75
N GLU A 496 44.10 -130.72 -1.01
CA GLU A 496 45.29 -131.49 -1.36
C GLU A 496 45.74 -132.42 -0.23
N LEU A 497 45.76 -131.91 1.01
CA LEU A 497 46.09 -132.71 2.20
C LEU A 497 45.04 -133.79 2.45
N GLU A 498 43.75 -133.47 2.38
CA GLU A 498 42.67 -134.45 2.53
C GLU A 498 42.74 -135.55 1.47
N GLY A 499 42.98 -135.20 0.20
CA GLY A 499 43.18 -136.17 -0.87
C GLY A 499 44.39 -137.07 -0.61
N SER A 500 45.52 -136.48 -0.23
CA SER A 500 46.74 -137.19 0.11
C SER A 500 46.60 -138.10 1.33
N LEU A 501 45.84 -137.66 2.34
CA LEU A 501 45.60 -138.40 3.58
C LEU A 501 44.70 -139.61 3.31
N ARG A 502 43.59 -139.42 2.59
CA ARG A 502 42.71 -140.53 2.15
C ARG A 502 43.48 -141.53 1.27
N GLU A 503 44.42 -141.08 0.45
CA GLU A 503 45.31 -141.97 -0.33
C GLU A 503 46.27 -142.77 0.58
N ALA A 504 46.84 -142.14 1.61
CA ALA A 504 47.71 -142.79 2.58
C ALA A 504 46.96 -143.78 3.48
N GLU A 505 45.76 -143.43 3.97
CA GLU A 505 44.87 -144.28 4.76
C GLU A 505 44.39 -145.49 3.95
N SER A 506 44.02 -145.29 2.68
CA SER A 506 43.69 -146.37 1.75
C SER A 506 44.86 -147.34 1.55
N LYS A 507 46.07 -146.81 1.33
CA LYS A 507 47.30 -147.62 1.21
C LYS A 507 47.63 -148.38 2.51
N LEU A 508 47.42 -147.76 3.67
CA LEU A 508 47.57 -148.39 4.98
C LEU A 508 46.60 -149.58 5.13
N SER A 509 45.31 -149.37 4.84
CA SER A 509 44.29 -150.42 4.92
C SER A 509 44.55 -151.59 3.96
N VAL A 510 45.05 -151.32 2.76
CA VAL A 510 45.46 -152.36 1.80
C VAL A 510 46.71 -153.12 2.27
N ALA A 511 47.66 -152.45 2.93
CA ALA A 511 48.85 -153.10 3.50
C ALA A 511 48.52 -153.97 4.72
N GLU A 512 47.58 -153.53 5.57
CA GLU A 512 47.08 -154.33 6.71
C GLU A 512 46.45 -155.65 6.27
N GLN A 513 45.72 -155.66 5.15
CA GLN A 513 45.04 -156.86 4.62
C GLN A 513 45.99 -157.90 4.01
N ARG A 514 47.27 -157.58 3.75
CA ARG A 514 48.22 -158.50 3.12
C ARG A 514 49.29 -158.99 4.11
N GLY A 515 49.56 -160.30 4.10
CA GLY A 515 50.56 -160.94 4.93
C GLY A 515 51.97 -160.87 4.33
N GLU A 516 52.99 -160.87 5.20
CA GLU A 516 54.36 -161.33 4.90
C GLU A 516 55.24 -160.48 3.95
N SER A 517 54.97 -159.17 3.83
CA SER A 517 56.00 -158.13 3.55
C SER A 517 55.91 -156.95 4.55
N ARG A 518 55.21 -157.17 5.67
CA ARG A 518 54.55 -156.09 6.43
C ARG A 518 55.46 -155.02 7.00
N GLU A 519 56.57 -155.36 7.65
CA GLU A 519 57.20 -154.40 8.58
C GLU A 519 57.83 -153.18 7.88
N LYS A 520 58.40 -153.36 6.68
CA LYS A 520 59.06 -152.27 5.94
C LYS A 520 58.05 -151.32 5.29
N GLU A 521 56.97 -151.87 4.74
CA GLU A 521 55.88 -151.08 4.14
C GLU A 521 55.04 -150.38 5.21
N LEU A 522 54.74 -151.05 6.33
CA LEU A 522 53.98 -150.47 7.44
C LEU A 522 54.74 -149.34 8.13
N ARG A 523 56.07 -149.47 8.33
CA ARG A 523 56.91 -148.38 8.84
C ARG A 523 56.95 -147.20 7.86
N ALA A 524 57.19 -147.44 6.57
CA ALA A 524 57.18 -146.36 5.56
C ALA A 524 55.82 -145.64 5.46
N ALA A 525 54.71 -146.36 5.65
CA ALA A 525 53.38 -145.76 5.72
C ALA A 525 53.20 -144.92 6.99
N HIS A 526 53.63 -145.40 8.16
CA HIS A 526 53.57 -144.64 9.42
C HIS A 526 54.50 -143.41 9.42
N GLU A 527 55.71 -143.52 8.89
CA GLU A 527 56.64 -142.40 8.70
C GLU A 527 56.03 -141.36 7.77
N LYS A 528 55.39 -141.77 6.66
CA LYS A 528 54.66 -140.85 5.78
C LYS A 528 53.47 -140.18 6.49
N VAL A 529 52.66 -140.93 7.24
CA VAL A 529 51.51 -140.38 7.98
C VAL A 529 51.97 -139.41 9.08
N ASN A 530 53.07 -139.70 9.78
CA ASN A 530 53.62 -138.79 10.80
C ASN A 530 54.22 -137.53 10.16
N SER A 531 55.00 -137.66 9.08
CA SER A 531 55.49 -136.51 8.30
C SER A 531 54.35 -135.65 7.74
N MET A 532 53.23 -136.27 7.34
CA MET A 532 52.02 -135.55 6.93
C MET A 532 51.30 -134.86 8.11
N ARG A 533 51.30 -135.46 9.32
CA ARG A 533 50.78 -134.82 10.54
C ARG A 533 51.64 -133.62 10.96
N GLU A 534 52.96 -133.73 10.89
CA GLU A 534 53.89 -132.62 11.12
C GLU A 534 53.67 -131.50 10.09
N SER A 535 53.52 -131.86 8.81
CA SER A 535 53.15 -130.91 7.74
C SER A 535 51.80 -130.24 7.99
N MET A 536 50.82 -130.98 8.53
CA MET A 536 49.49 -130.46 8.87
C MET A 536 49.53 -129.49 10.06
N VAL A 537 50.38 -129.73 11.06
CA VAL A 537 50.59 -128.79 12.19
C VAL A 537 51.26 -127.48 11.71
N ILE A 538 52.21 -127.57 10.77
CA ILE A 538 52.80 -126.38 10.12
C ILE A 538 51.73 -125.62 9.34
N LEU A 539 50.92 -126.30 8.52
CA LEU A 539 49.85 -125.69 7.73
C LEU A 539 48.70 -125.15 8.60
N GLU A 540 48.43 -125.73 9.77
CA GLU A 540 47.55 -125.13 10.78
C GLU A 540 48.10 -123.83 11.36
N ALA A 541 49.42 -123.70 11.53
CA ALA A 541 50.06 -122.47 11.99
C ALA A 541 50.02 -121.39 10.89
N GLU A 542 50.33 -121.75 9.64
CA GLU A 542 50.19 -120.86 8.48
C GLU A 542 48.73 -120.39 8.28
N ALA A 543 47.76 -121.29 8.47
CA ALA A 543 46.34 -120.94 8.43
C ALA A 543 45.92 -119.99 9.56
N LYS A 544 46.48 -120.13 10.77
CA LYS A 544 46.25 -119.21 11.90
C LYS A 544 46.90 -117.85 11.68
N GLU A 545 48.08 -117.79 11.05
CA GLU A 545 48.72 -116.53 10.68
C GLU A 545 47.95 -115.79 9.56
N SER A 546 47.55 -116.52 8.51
CA SER A 546 46.73 -115.99 7.41
C SER A 546 45.35 -115.50 7.88
N THR A 547 44.62 -116.30 8.68
CA THR A 547 43.34 -115.85 9.24
C THR A 547 43.49 -114.64 10.16
N GLN A 548 44.61 -114.50 10.87
CA GLN A 548 44.87 -113.30 11.67
C GLN A 548 45.19 -112.06 10.82
N LYS A 549 45.91 -112.20 9.69
CA LYS A 549 46.10 -111.12 8.69
C LYS A 549 44.75 -110.70 8.09
N ALA A 550 43.96 -111.67 7.67
CA ALA A 550 42.62 -111.50 7.13
C ALA A 550 41.67 -110.74 8.07
N GLU A 551 41.68 -111.05 9.37
CA GLU A 551 40.91 -110.28 10.37
C GLU A 551 41.41 -108.83 10.51
N ASN A 552 42.72 -108.61 10.47
CA ASN A 552 43.29 -107.27 10.63
C ASN A 552 42.94 -106.37 9.43
N GLU A 553 42.99 -106.90 8.21
CA GLU A 553 42.55 -106.18 7.02
C GLU A 553 41.03 -105.95 7.00
N LEU A 554 40.21 -106.89 7.51
CA LEU A 554 38.77 -106.66 7.67
C LEU A 554 38.48 -105.53 8.69
N ARG A 555 39.24 -105.44 9.79
CA ARG A 555 39.15 -104.33 10.75
C ARG A 555 39.59 -103.00 10.15
N LYS A 556 40.64 -103.00 9.31
CA LYS A 556 41.09 -101.84 8.52
C LYS A 556 39.98 -101.39 7.57
N ALA A 557 39.39 -102.31 6.81
CA ALA A 557 38.26 -102.06 5.91
C ALA A 557 37.07 -101.39 6.61
N SER A 558 36.56 -101.98 7.71
CA SER A 558 35.42 -101.43 8.46
C SER A 558 35.69 -100.07 9.11
N ARG A 559 36.96 -99.71 9.35
CA ARG A 559 37.34 -98.36 9.79
C ARG A 559 37.26 -97.37 8.62
N LEU A 560 37.88 -97.72 7.50
CA LEU A 560 37.98 -96.89 6.31
C LEU A 560 36.60 -96.58 5.69
N GLU A 561 35.66 -97.52 5.77
CA GLU A 561 34.29 -97.33 5.28
C GLU A 561 33.52 -96.26 6.09
N ARG A 562 33.72 -96.21 7.41
CA ARG A 562 33.17 -95.13 8.27
C ARG A 562 33.84 -93.79 8.01
N GLU A 563 35.16 -93.79 7.78
CA GLU A 563 35.89 -92.56 7.42
C GLU A 563 35.38 -91.98 6.09
N LYS A 564 35.03 -92.83 5.10
CA LYS A 564 34.33 -92.44 3.87
C LYS A 564 32.95 -91.82 4.14
N GLU A 565 32.10 -92.43 4.96
CA GLU A 565 30.76 -91.90 5.28
C GLU A 565 30.83 -90.50 5.92
N VAL A 566 31.77 -90.30 6.86
CA VAL A 566 32.01 -88.99 7.50
C VAL A 566 32.49 -87.94 6.51
N VAL A 567 33.29 -88.32 5.50
CA VAL A 567 33.66 -87.42 4.40
C VAL A 567 32.44 -87.09 3.54
N GLU A 568 31.68 -88.08 3.07
CA GLU A 568 30.53 -87.86 2.18
C GLU A 568 29.43 -86.99 2.83
N ALA A 569 29.21 -87.10 4.15
CA ALA A 569 28.33 -86.21 4.91
C ALA A 569 28.81 -84.75 4.96
N LYS A 570 30.13 -84.51 5.10
CA LYS A 570 30.72 -83.16 5.04
C LYS A 570 30.61 -82.55 3.64
N LEU A 571 30.80 -83.36 2.60
CA LEU A 571 30.66 -82.91 1.20
C LEU A 571 29.23 -82.44 0.90
N SER A 572 28.22 -83.16 1.39
CA SER A 572 26.81 -82.80 1.22
C SER A 572 26.49 -81.44 1.87
N THR A 573 26.87 -81.26 3.14
CA THR A 573 26.59 -80.05 3.92
C THR A 573 27.33 -78.81 3.41
N MET A 574 28.58 -78.95 2.95
CA MET A 574 29.32 -77.88 2.28
C MET A 574 28.62 -77.42 0.98
N SER A 575 28.13 -78.37 0.17
CA SER A 575 27.47 -78.08 -1.11
C SER A 575 26.20 -77.25 -0.93
N THR A 576 25.38 -77.56 0.09
CA THR A 576 24.18 -76.77 0.42
C THR A 576 24.51 -75.34 0.84
N VAL A 577 25.53 -75.14 1.69
CA VAL A 577 25.93 -73.79 2.16
C VAL A 577 26.44 -72.91 1.00
N LEU A 578 27.15 -73.49 0.03
CA LEU A 578 27.59 -72.77 -1.18
C LEU A 578 26.39 -72.39 -2.09
N ALA A 579 25.37 -73.24 -2.19
CA ALA A 579 24.16 -72.93 -2.94
C ALA A 579 23.31 -71.82 -2.28
N GLU A 580 23.22 -71.81 -0.96
CA GLU A 580 22.46 -70.80 -0.21
C GLU A 580 23.16 -69.43 -0.23
N THR A 581 24.47 -69.38 0.05
CA THR A 581 25.25 -68.13 -0.02
C THR A 581 25.29 -67.54 -1.42
N ARG A 582 25.21 -68.36 -2.47
CA ARG A 582 25.06 -67.88 -3.85
C ARG A 582 23.73 -67.16 -4.09
N ARG A 583 22.60 -67.75 -3.70
CA ARG A 583 21.27 -67.13 -3.85
C ARG A 583 21.15 -65.81 -3.09
N ALA A 584 21.77 -65.71 -1.92
CA ALA A 584 21.78 -64.48 -1.13
C ALA A 584 22.49 -63.31 -1.86
N GLY A 585 23.62 -63.59 -2.52
CA GLY A 585 24.30 -62.60 -3.36
C GLY A 585 23.49 -62.20 -4.59
N GLU A 586 22.90 -63.18 -5.29
CA GLU A 586 22.07 -62.96 -6.48
C GLU A 586 20.80 -62.12 -6.15
N ALA A 587 20.24 -62.26 -4.94
CA ALA A 587 19.13 -61.41 -4.46
C ALA A 587 19.55 -59.96 -4.17
N LEU A 588 20.65 -59.75 -3.43
CA LEU A 588 21.15 -58.41 -3.10
C LEU A 588 21.54 -57.60 -4.35
N GLN A 589 22.07 -58.28 -5.37
CA GLN A 589 22.36 -57.68 -6.68
C GLN A 589 21.09 -57.10 -7.32
N HIS A 590 19.99 -57.84 -7.30
CA HIS A 590 18.71 -57.43 -7.91
C HIS A 590 18.05 -56.26 -7.17
N GLU A 591 18.05 -56.26 -5.82
CA GLU A 591 17.53 -55.13 -5.02
C GLU A 591 18.31 -53.84 -5.31
N LEU A 592 19.63 -53.95 -5.47
CA LEU A 592 20.51 -52.83 -5.78
C LEU A 592 20.28 -52.25 -7.19
N GLU A 593 20.02 -53.09 -8.19
CA GLU A 593 19.71 -52.67 -9.56
C GLU A 593 18.32 -52.00 -9.64
N GLN A 594 17.31 -52.57 -8.97
CA GLN A 594 15.97 -51.96 -8.91
C GLN A 594 15.99 -50.57 -8.24
N SER A 595 16.68 -50.43 -7.11
CA SER A 595 16.79 -49.16 -6.38
C SER A 595 17.43 -48.04 -7.23
N GLN A 596 18.46 -48.36 -8.01
CA GLN A 596 19.09 -47.40 -8.94
C GLN A 596 18.13 -46.95 -10.04
N GLN A 597 17.32 -47.85 -10.59
CA GLN A 597 16.41 -47.53 -11.69
C GLN A 597 15.18 -46.73 -11.25
N GLU A 598 14.66 -46.99 -10.04
CA GLU A 598 13.64 -46.14 -9.41
C GLU A 598 14.19 -44.72 -9.17
N HIS A 599 15.42 -44.59 -8.63
CA HIS A 599 16.01 -43.28 -8.37
C HIS A 599 16.28 -42.46 -9.65
N ALA A 600 16.79 -43.10 -10.71
CA ALA A 600 16.98 -42.45 -12.01
C ALA A 600 15.66 -41.88 -12.56
N THR A 601 14.55 -42.61 -12.39
CA THR A 601 13.21 -42.18 -12.81
C THR A 601 12.70 -40.97 -12.02
N ILE A 602 13.00 -40.90 -10.72
CA ILE A 602 12.64 -39.76 -9.86
C ILE A 602 13.45 -38.51 -10.22
N SER A 603 14.77 -38.66 -10.44
CA SER A 603 15.66 -37.56 -10.83
C SER A 603 15.24 -36.94 -12.17
N ALA A 604 14.95 -37.76 -13.18
CA ALA A 604 14.48 -37.31 -14.49
C ALA A 604 13.19 -36.47 -14.40
N LYS A 605 12.20 -36.91 -13.59
CA LYS A 605 10.95 -36.15 -13.38
C LYS A 605 11.20 -34.78 -12.75
N LYS A 606 12.03 -34.70 -11.71
CA LYS A 606 12.40 -33.40 -11.10
C LYS A 606 13.13 -32.48 -12.09
N GLN A 607 14.00 -32.99 -12.95
CA GLN A 607 14.64 -32.16 -13.98
C GLN A 607 13.65 -31.54 -14.97
N GLU A 608 12.57 -32.25 -15.29
CA GLU A 608 11.48 -31.75 -16.16
C GLU A 608 10.71 -30.61 -15.49
N GLU A 609 10.40 -30.73 -14.19
CA GLU A 609 9.73 -29.70 -13.39
C GLU A 609 10.57 -28.42 -13.30
N ILE A 610 11.90 -28.52 -13.07
CA ILE A 610 12.82 -27.37 -13.06
C ILE A 610 12.76 -26.62 -14.40
N ARG A 611 12.84 -27.34 -15.54
CA ARG A 611 12.79 -26.72 -16.88
C ARG A 611 11.48 -25.96 -17.09
N SER A 612 10.35 -26.53 -16.68
CA SER A 612 9.04 -25.87 -16.74
C SER A 612 9.01 -24.58 -15.92
N LEU A 613 9.55 -24.59 -14.70
CA LEU A 613 9.62 -23.41 -13.83
C LEU A 613 10.58 -22.33 -14.38
N GLN A 614 11.72 -22.71 -14.98
CA GLN A 614 12.63 -21.76 -15.61
C GLN A 614 12.00 -21.08 -16.84
N MET A 615 11.31 -21.83 -17.71
CA MET A 615 10.62 -21.23 -18.86
C MET A 615 9.53 -20.22 -18.44
N LYS A 616 8.80 -20.50 -17.34
CA LYS A 616 7.83 -19.55 -16.76
C LYS A 616 8.53 -18.30 -16.21
N LEU A 617 9.65 -18.47 -15.50
CA LEU A 617 10.43 -17.38 -14.94
C LEU A 617 10.98 -16.43 -16.01
N ASP A 618 11.50 -16.97 -17.12
CA ASP A 618 12.03 -16.17 -18.22
C ASP A 618 10.93 -15.40 -18.98
N ALA A 619 9.76 -16.02 -19.16
CA ALA A 619 8.59 -15.35 -19.73
C ALA A 619 8.11 -14.17 -18.86
N ALA A 620 8.04 -14.35 -17.53
CA ALA A 620 7.66 -13.30 -16.59
C ALA A 620 8.70 -12.16 -16.51
N GLN A 621 10.00 -12.47 -16.62
CA GLN A 621 11.05 -11.45 -16.71
C GLN A 621 10.91 -10.60 -17.98
N LYS A 622 10.57 -11.23 -19.12
CA LYS A 622 10.36 -10.52 -20.40
C LYS A 622 9.19 -9.53 -20.30
N THR A 623 8.03 -9.96 -19.79
CA THR A 623 6.85 -9.09 -19.65
C THR A 623 7.06 -7.96 -18.62
N LEU A 624 7.81 -8.20 -17.54
CA LEU A 624 8.23 -7.14 -16.62
C LEU A 624 9.15 -6.12 -17.31
N GLY A 625 10.05 -6.57 -18.19
CA GLY A 625 10.92 -5.70 -19.00
C GLY A 625 10.14 -4.84 -20.00
N GLU A 626 9.11 -5.40 -20.64
CA GLU A 626 8.26 -4.69 -21.61
C GLU A 626 7.35 -3.67 -20.92
N THR A 627 6.66 -4.03 -19.83
CA THR A 627 5.85 -3.10 -19.02
C THR A 627 6.69 -1.97 -18.40
N SER A 628 7.94 -2.26 -18.00
CA SER A 628 8.87 -1.23 -17.49
C SER A 628 9.26 -0.20 -18.55
N LYS A 629 9.37 -0.59 -19.83
CA LYS A 629 9.61 0.35 -20.94
C LYS A 629 8.40 1.26 -21.20
N VAL A 630 7.18 0.70 -21.18
CA VAL A 630 5.94 1.47 -21.34
C VAL A 630 5.80 2.52 -20.24
N LEU A 631 5.99 2.13 -18.99
CA LEU A 631 5.95 3.05 -17.84
C LEU A 631 7.02 4.15 -17.91
N GLN A 632 8.20 3.86 -18.47
CA GLN A 632 9.22 4.89 -18.68
C GLN A 632 8.79 5.90 -19.75
N GLY A 633 8.31 5.42 -20.91
CA GLY A 633 7.79 6.31 -21.96
C GLY A 633 6.62 7.19 -21.51
N MET A 634 5.76 6.69 -20.60
CA MET A 634 4.69 7.50 -20.00
C MET A 634 5.22 8.62 -19.09
N ARG A 635 6.30 8.36 -18.31
CA ARG A 635 6.97 9.42 -17.52
C ARG A 635 7.59 10.48 -18.42
N ASP A 636 8.25 10.06 -19.49
CA ASP A 636 8.94 10.96 -20.41
C ASP A 636 7.93 11.87 -21.16
N LEU A 637 6.77 11.31 -21.56
CA LEU A 637 5.62 12.08 -22.06
C LEU A 637 5.02 13.03 -21.02
N HIS A 638 4.85 12.59 -19.77
CA HIS A 638 4.36 13.45 -18.68
C HIS A 638 5.34 14.61 -18.40
N ARG A 639 6.65 14.37 -18.48
CA ARG A 639 7.69 15.40 -18.35
C ARG A 639 7.62 16.42 -19.49
N GLN A 640 7.50 15.96 -20.73
CA GLN A 640 7.30 16.84 -21.90
C GLN A 640 6.01 17.65 -21.80
N SER A 641 4.93 17.06 -21.30
CA SER A 641 3.66 17.77 -21.03
C SER A 641 3.83 18.85 -19.96
N ALA A 642 4.57 18.59 -18.88
CA ALA A 642 4.87 19.59 -17.85
C ALA A 642 5.77 20.73 -18.37
N GLU A 643 6.76 20.42 -19.21
CA GLU A 643 7.63 21.41 -19.88
C GLU A 643 6.82 22.30 -20.86
N LEU A 644 5.82 21.74 -21.55
CA LEU A 644 4.90 22.51 -22.40
C LEU A 644 3.93 23.39 -21.58
N MET A 645 3.37 22.87 -20.48
CA MET A 645 2.47 23.63 -19.61
C MET A 645 3.18 24.79 -18.87
N THR A 646 4.48 24.65 -18.59
CA THR A 646 5.29 25.70 -17.95
C THR A 646 5.88 26.73 -18.91
N THR A 647 5.83 26.49 -20.23
CA THR A 647 6.31 27.43 -21.26
C THR A 647 5.20 28.27 -21.91
N LEU A 648 3.93 28.01 -21.59
CA LEU A 648 2.80 28.87 -21.97
C LEU A 648 2.81 30.16 -21.13
N PRO A 649 2.96 31.36 -21.75
CA PRO A 649 2.99 32.61 -20.98
C PRO A 649 1.60 32.93 -20.42
N MET A 650 1.52 33.04 -19.09
CA MET A 650 0.36 33.60 -18.41
C MET A 650 0.21 35.07 -18.82
N PRO A 651 -0.93 35.49 -19.41
CA PRO A 651 -1.14 36.90 -19.74
C PRO A 651 -1.26 37.70 -18.44
N SER A 652 -0.43 38.73 -18.30
CA SER A 652 -0.56 39.74 -17.24
C SER A 652 -1.92 40.42 -17.35
N SER A 653 -2.63 40.53 -16.21
CA SER A 653 -3.98 41.08 -16.07
C SER A 653 -4.14 42.53 -16.54
#